data_AF-A0A2K4FTD8-F1
#
_entry.id   AF-A0A2K4FTD8-F1
#
_cell.length_a   1.000
_cell.length_b   1.000
_cell.length_c   1.000
_cell.angle_alpha   90.00
_cell.angle_beta   90.00
_cell.angle_gamma   90.00
#
_symmetry.space_group_name_H-M   'P 1'
#
loop_
_entity.id
_entity.type
_entity.pdbx_description
1 polymer ?
#
loop_
_entity_poly.entity_id
_entity_poly.type
_entity_poly.pdbx_seq_one_letter_code
_entity_poly.pdbx_strand_id
1 'polypeptide(L)'
;MPLIRTLALVLLFVGGPALAITGPEVAQLLNSRYQNTATQCVGNNPAYFCSGVLVRASQGVDEFWKHGAVSAQSGAEGFAYLRADLDTRGLTQANGVIFTDQFTAIGQGKTLDVLCAYPFEMTLAGNRPDHGCGLPAATVATQDVSSCAALGIGDAPGWLAHFQQQDQQSERQCSLSSRDPAQFKASLVAHQMIDDTWSAKPNLLLVRNWDAQAPKQMPLHGLFYESTKTGALLGAQKDQRDYFNATGDWLPILRMDLTQAPDAVFGFNQQDQLYIGYQVASRLNARYADTAMACPGDTPAYNCNGVLIRTTDASSAFHAWNPSDGSISRNGVSFSYMRTDVYLSRLAWAKNQGLIMKELAAPTGYPLKVRCAYPYDGATFYRSSSCNEHTGAPQVSTPCADQGITTEQQWLAHFNALASKFTSCSFTGETLPFAVSLKARALLDIAVQRGQHNELIIANWPQNIGEQLPLEAFFYVAEVAKPNAVFFQRDYFQQTGRYLPIMQVDLAATDGKVFTFDPQDLVLPKPKILKAAHNGEGPELDLNQVTGGARLNIDGWPHMAIDQYVWLRLKGEKTDGSQHDYQVWVAPSRVTPVEYDRGYLYTDIPYSYLQALRDGSTLTVEFKVAFTSSTDENLAFPFPLRTYTVNGQVVPLAPSVKEADGTTLNPINATDSLNIVVPADIALLPDDKLKVTWTGAPGTPAGGSYTSGESLVSAGLEIPIPNRVVAFNLGKSVKVSYEVIRGNEDPIPSPELSLAVQPIAQADLQVAKPKILQAANGGEGSELDMNTLTGNATVRIDSWPHIATGQYVWLRLTGTKTDGSAYERTLWGQANGSRVSEQWVLAGFATNTALIGELRELRDGSTLTVEFKVTFDQSTAEAEAVTFPSRSYTVRGQRLQDHYTSFEGGNTHGWYAGQLFEVVHEAGNDFGRLGSGPGGSGAAGIARLQLPLQPGVRYEISFVGRTPSGANPLVFASNYSAGETMLYFNLSSDWAPYSKDFTFSQLPDYVLFSSGYSQGGIVDLDNIRIRQP
;
A
#
# COMPACT_ATOMS: atom_id res chain seq x y z
N MET A 1 84.90 45.07 -6.71
CA MET A 1 85.58 43.86 -7.21
C MET A 1 85.97 42.98 -6.00
N PRO A 2 86.05 41.64 -6.16
CA PRO A 2 85.30 40.69 -5.29
C PRO A 2 86.22 39.86 -4.34
N LEU A 3 85.83 38.79 -3.62
CA LEU A 3 84.75 37.79 -3.82
C LEU A 3 84.37 36.99 -2.53
N ILE A 4 83.05 36.78 -2.32
CA ILE A 4 82.36 35.63 -1.65
C ILE A 4 82.97 34.97 -0.38
N ARG A 5 82.18 34.95 0.71
CA ARG A 5 81.81 33.68 1.40
C ARG A 5 80.48 33.78 2.15
N THR A 6 79.56 32.89 1.81
CA THR A 6 78.21 32.78 2.39
C THR A 6 78.24 32.07 3.73
N LEU A 7 77.50 32.58 4.73
CA LEU A 7 77.13 31.80 5.92
C LEU A 7 75.62 31.89 6.11
N ALA A 8 74.90 30.81 5.80
CA ALA A 8 73.47 30.71 6.06
C ALA A 8 73.26 30.24 7.51
N LEU A 9 72.65 31.09 8.34
CA LEU A 9 72.26 30.71 9.70
C LEU A 9 70.84 30.12 9.64
N VAL A 10 70.76 28.79 9.56
CA VAL A 10 69.48 28.07 9.63
C VAL A 10 68.97 28.08 11.07
N LEU A 11 67.94 28.88 11.36
CA LEU A 11 67.18 28.69 12.60
C LEU A 11 66.36 27.40 12.49
N LEU A 12 66.77 26.40 13.27
CA LEU A 12 65.97 25.22 13.57
C LEU A 12 64.78 25.61 14.47
N PHE A 13 63.69 26.07 13.86
CA PHE A 13 62.38 25.96 14.48
C PHE A 13 61.98 24.49 14.51
N VAL A 14 62.34 23.80 15.60
CA VAL A 14 61.72 22.53 15.95
C VAL A 14 60.28 22.84 16.37
N GLY A 15 59.38 22.82 15.41
CA GLY A 15 57.95 22.81 15.66
C GLY A 15 57.56 21.52 16.37
N GLY A 16 57.63 21.54 17.71
CA GLY A 16 56.94 20.54 18.51
C GLY A 16 55.44 20.59 18.19
N PRO A 17 54.71 19.45 18.26
CA PRO A 17 53.27 19.46 18.07
C PRO A 17 52.65 20.45 19.07
N ALA A 18 51.90 21.42 18.56
CA ALA A 18 51.11 22.30 19.41
C ALA A 18 50.11 21.42 20.18
N LEU A 19 50.31 21.28 21.49
CA LEU A 19 49.40 20.52 22.34
C LEU A 19 48.05 21.21 22.31
N ALA A 20 47.01 20.47 21.90
CA ALA A 20 45.65 20.96 21.92
C ALA A 20 45.25 21.27 23.38
N ILE A 21 44.62 22.42 23.59
CA ILE A 21 44.14 22.85 24.91
C ILE A 21 43.17 21.80 25.48
N THR A 22 43.43 21.37 26.71
CA THR A 22 42.66 20.31 27.37
C THR A 22 41.33 20.85 27.90
N GLY A 23 40.34 19.97 28.12
CA GLY A 23 39.04 20.36 28.67
C GLY A 23 39.09 21.18 29.98
N PRO A 24 39.94 20.83 30.96
CA PRO A 24 40.16 21.66 32.15
C PRO A 24 40.72 23.06 31.84
N GLU A 25 41.67 23.17 30.91
CA GLU A 25 42.24 24.46 30.49
C GLU A 25 41.22 25.32 29.74
N VAL A 26 40.33 24.69 28.94
CA VAL A 26 39.18 25.38 28.32
C VAL A 26 38.23 25.92 29.38
N ALA A 27 37.88 25.13 30.40
CA ALA A 27 37.02 25.61 31.51
C ALA A 27 37.65 26.83 32.23
N GLN A 28 38.95 26.76 32.55
CA GLN A 28 39.68 27.86 33.19
C GLN A 28 39.74 29.12 32.30
N LEU A 29 39.97 28.95 30.98
CA LEU A 29 39.95 30.04 30.01
C LEU A 29 38.57 30.73 29.95
N LEU A 30 37.49 29.93 29.97
CA LEU A 30 36.12 30.45 29.93
C LEU A 30 35.75 31.22 31.20
N ASN A 31 36.12 30.72 32.39
CA ASN A 31 35.94 31.46 33.65
C ASN A 31 36.74 32.78 33.61
N SER A 32 37.99 32.75 33.15
CA SER A 32 38.82 33.95 32.99
C SER A 32 38.19 34.98 32.02
N ARG A 33 37.58 34.51 30.93
CA ARG A 33 36.85 35.37 29.98
C ARG A 33 35.54 35.91 30.54
N TYR A 34 34.78 35.11 31.30
CA TYR A 34 33.54 35.52 31.95
C TYR A 34 33.78 36.59 33.02
N GLN A 35 34.88 36.46 33.78
CA GLN A 35 35.37 37.46 34.74
C GLN A 35 35.95 38.71 34.10
N ASN A 36 36.41 38.64 32.84
CA ASN A 36 36.91 39.80 32.14
C ASN A 36 35.76 40.74 31.78
N THR A 37 35.63 41.83 32.52
CA THR A 37 34.59 42.86 32.34
C THR A 37 35.09 44.07 31.55
N ALA A 38 36.22 43.96 30.85
CA ALA A 38 36.75 45.03 30.00
C ALA A 38 35.66 45.57 29.05
N THR A 39 35.51 46.89 29.03
CA THR A 39 34.54 47.61 28.19
C THR A 39 35.03 47.84 26.76
N GLN A 40 36.33 47.61 26.54
CA GLN A 40 37.04 47.76 25.28
C GLN A 40 38.24 46.79 25.29
N CYS A 41 38.55 46.20 24.16
CA CYS A 41 39.72 45.36 23.93
C CYS A 41 40.88 46.13 23.27
N VAL A 42 42.08 45.54 23.31
CA VAL A 42 43.30 46.10 22.72
C VAL A 42 43.08 46.48 21.25
N GLY A 43 43.65 47.61 20.81
CA GLY A 43 43.51 48.09 19.43
C GLY A 43 42.20 48.81 19.12
N ASN A 44 41.49 49.33 20.15
CA ASN A 44 40.18 49.97 20.01
C ASN A 44 39.10 49.02 19.45
N ASN A 45 39.13 47.76 19.91
CA ASN A 45 38.15 46.76 19.52
C ASN A 45 37.00 46.66 20.55
N PRO A 46 35.77 46.34 20.13
CA PRO A 46 34.64 46.06 21.03
C PRO A 46 34.92 44.91 22.02
N ALA A 47 34.20 44.91 23.15
CA ALA A 47 34.51 44.03 24.29
C ALA A 47 34.48 42.51 23.97
N TYR A 48 33.60 42.05 23.07
CA TYR A 48 33.52 40.63 22.70
C TYR A 48 34.80 40.06 22.06
N PHE A 49 35.74 40.91 21.63
CA PHE A 49 37.03 40.48 21.08
C PHE A 49 37.92 39.77 22.09
N CYS A 50 37.74 40.00 23.39
CA CYS A 50 38.63 39.49 24.45
C CYS A 50 37.93 39.24 25.81
N SER A 51 36.67 39.64 25.95
CA SER A 51 35.93 39.65 27.22
C SER A 51 34.54 39.03 27.03
N GLY A 52 34.00 38.41 28.08
CA GLY A 52 32.77 37.62 28.03
C GLY A 52 32.87 36.32 27.22
N VAL A 53 31.81 35.52 27.30
CA VAL A 53 31.66 34.21 26.64
C VAL A 53 30.46 34.25 25.70
N LEU A 54 30.63 33.71 24.49
CA LEU A 54 29.57 33.58 23.49
C LEU A 54 29.04 32.16 23.50
N VAL A 55 27.73 32.00 23.71
CA VAL A 55 27.07 30.68 23.67
C VAL A 55 25.84 30.71 22.78
N ARG A 56 25.58 29.61 22.08
CA ARG A 56 24.35 29.37 21.31
C ARG A 56 23.81 28.00 21.65
N ALA A 57 22.49 27.90 21.77
CA ALA A 57 21.80 26.64 22.04
C ALA A 57 21.97 25.60 20.91
N SER A 58 21.87 24.32 21.25
CA SER A 58 21.73 23.25 20.25
C SER A 58 20.31 23.20 19.68
N GLN A 59 20.16 22.64 18.48
CA GLN A 59 18.90 22.61 17.70
C GLN A 59 18.09 21.31 17.89
N GLY A 60 18.23 20.64 19.03
CA GLY A 60 17.45 19.44 19.37
C GLY A 60 17.94 18.18 18.63
N VAL A 61 17.17 17.68 17.66
CA VAL A 61 17.59 16.51 16.86
C VAL A 61 18.71 16.83 15.86
N ASP A 62 18.67 18.02 15.28
CA ASP A 62 19.60 18.40 14.21
C ASP A 62 21.02 18.59 14.76
N GLU A 63 22.00 18.50 13.88
CA GLU A 63 23.39 18.80 14.23
C GLU A 63 23.52 20.30 14.54
N PHE A 64 24.10 20.67 15.69
CA PHE A 64 24.07 22.06 16.19
C PHE A 64 24.68 23.10 15.24
N TRP A 65 25.54 22.69 14.30
CA TRP A 65 26.15 23.55 13.29
C TRP A 65 25.29 23.76 12.04
N LYS A 66 24.10 23.17 11.95
CA LYS A 66 23.12 23.50 10.91
C LYS A 66 22.32 24.75 11.31
N HIS A 67 21.73 25.38 10.29
CA HIS A 67 20.90 26.57 10.43
C HIS A 67 19.42 26.19 10.39
N GLY A 68 18.69 26.59 11.43
CA GLY A 68 17.23 26.53 11.44
C GLY A 68 16.62 27.48 10.40
N ALA A 69 15.36 27.28 10.03
CA ALA A 69 14.71 28.01 8.93
C ALA A 69 14.79 29.55 9.04
N VAL A 70 14.66 30.09 10.26
CA VAL A 70 14.77 31.54 10.53
C VAL A 70 16.19 32.04 10.29
N SER A 71 17.20 31.37 10.86
CA SER A 71 18.62 31.72 10.69
C SER A 71 19.10 31.54 9.24
N ALA A 72 18.57 30.54 8.53
CA ALA A 72 18.82 30.35 7.11
C ALA A 72 18.22 31.46 6.23
N GLN A 73 17.04 31.98 6.60
CA GLN A 73 16.40 33.11 5.90
C GLN A 73 17.09 34.45 6.19
N SER A 74 17.45 34.72 7.46
CA SER A 74 18.13 35.96 7.85
C SER A 74 19.59 35.98 7.38
N GLY A 75 20.27 34.83 7.35
CA GLY A 75 21.72 34.74 7.16
C GLY A 75 22.55 34.99 8.43
N ALA A 76 21.91 34.98 9.61
CA ALA A 76 22.58 35.11 10.90
C ALA A 76 21.91 34.32 12.04
N GLU A 77 22.71 34.00 13.04
CA GLU A 77 22.38 33.22 14.23
C GLU A 77 22.46 34.09 15.50
N GLY A 78 21.55 33.87 16.44
CA GLY A 78 21.56 34.55 17.73
C GLY A 78 22.47 33.85 18.75
N PHE A 79 23.25 34.64 19.49
CA PHE A 79 24.13 34.20 20.56
C PHE A 79 23.86 34.97 21.85
N ALA A 80 23.80 34.25 22.96
CA ALA A 80 23.83 34.83 24.29
C ALA A 80 25.27 35.22 24.65
N TYR A 81 25.48 36.47 25.05
CA TYR A 81 26.76 36.99 25.49
C TYR A 81 26.78 37.15 27.02
N LEU A 82 27.65 36.37 27.66
CA LEU A 82 27.69 36.16 29.10
C LEU A 82 28.93 36.78 29.74
N ARG A 83 28.74 37.56 30.82
CA ARG A 83 29.79 38.23 31.60
C ARG A 83 29.38 38.32 33.07
N ALA A 84 30.37 38.34 33.97
CA ALA A 84 30.16 38.42 35.41
C ALA A 84 29.49 39.72 35.92
N ASP A 85 29.55 40.81 35.15
CA ASP A 85 28.94 42.11 35.48
C ASP A 85 27.54 42.34 34.90
N LEU A 86 26.98 41.37 34.18
CA LEU A 86 25.61 41.40 33.68
C LEU A 86 24.69 40.59 34.61
N ASP A 87 23.38 40.83 34.59
CA ASP A 87 22.43 40.23 35.55
C ASP A 87 21.93 38.83 35.15
N THR A 88 22.33 38.34 33.98
CA THR A 88 21.95 37.01 33.50
C THR A 88 22.49 35.90 34.40
N ARG A 89 21.60 35.15 35.08
CA ARG A 89 21.93 34.02 35.97
C ARG A 89 21.41 32.65 35.52
N GLY A 90 20.95 32.56 34.27
CA GLY A 90 20.53 31.31 33.65
C GLY A 90 20.19 31.52 32.18
N LEU A 91 20.31 30.47 31.38
CA LEU A 91 19.79 30.45 30.01
C LEU A 91 18.41 29.79 29.95
N THR A 92 17.66 30.02 28.88
CA THR A 92 16.44 29.23 28.60
C THR A 92 16.82 27.79 28.25
N GLN A 93 17.88 27.61 27.45
CA GLN A 93 18.23 26.35 26.80
C GLN A 93 19.09 25.45 27.70
N ALA A 94 19.10 24.13 27.45
CA ALA A 94 19.74 23.15 28.35
C ALA A 94 21.21 22.89 28.01
N ASN A 95 21.54 22.85 26.72
CA ASN A 95 22.87 22.58 26.20
C ASN A 95 23.10 23.33 24.89
N GLY A 96 24.36 23.39 24.46
CA GLY A 96 24.72 24.03 23.21
C GLY A 96 26.23 24.13 23.01
N VAL A 97 26.64 25.15 22.26
CA VAL A 97 28.01 25.36 21.82
C VAL A 97 28.58 26.67 22.35
N ILE A 98 29.87 26.65 22.71
CA ILE A 98 30.65 27.81 23.17
C ILE A 98 31.62 28.24 22.06
N PHE A 99 31.55 29.51 21.68
CA PHE A 99 32.41 30.11 20.66
C PHE A 99 33.68 30.74 21.26
N THR A 100 34.75 30.77 20.47
CA THR A 100 35.97 31.51 20.83
C THR A 100 35.71 33.02 20.80
N ASP A 101 36.61 33.79 21.41
CA ASP A 101 36.67 35.23 21.17
C ASP A 101 37.22 35.51 19.77
N GLN A 102 37.13 36.77 19.35
CA GLN A 102 37.56 37.21 18.02
C GLN A 102 39.07 37.04 17.78
N PHE A 103 39.92 37.33 18.78
CA PHE A 103 41.37 37.21 18.60
C PHE A 103 41.79 35.74 18.47
N THR A 104 41.20 34.85 19.26
CA THR A 104 41.39 33.40 19.15
C THR A 104 40.88 32.87 17.81
N ALA A 105 39.70 33.33 17.33
CA ALA A 105 39.18 32.94 16.01
C ALA A 105 40.15 33.32 14.89
N ILE A 106 40.61 34.58 14.87
CA ILE A 106 41.60 35.09 13.91
C ILE A 106 42.91 34.30 13.99
N GLY A 107 43.41 34.00 15.20
CA GLY A 107 44.63 33.21 15.41
C GLY A 107 44.52 31.76 14.92
N GLN A 108 43.30 31.20 14.86
CA GLN A 108 43.01 29.89 14.28
C GLN A 108 42.72 29.92 12.77
N GLY A 109 42.74 31.11 12.14
CA GLY A 109 42.35 31.27 10.73
C GLY A 109 40.85 31.12 10.48
N LYS A 110 40.01 31.26 11.52
CA LYS A 110 38.56 31.08 11.49
C LYS A 110 37.82 32.41 11.52
N THR A 111 36.62 32.42 10.97
CA THR A 111 35.79 33.63 10.88
C THR A 111 34.76 33.67 11.99
N LEU A 112 34.79 34.76 12.76
CA LEU A 112 33.69 35.22 13.60
C LEU A 112 33.31 36.62 13.09
N ASP A 113 32.07 36.81 12.62
CA ASP A 113 31.55 38.11 12.15
C ASP A 113 30.29 38.43 12.96
N VAL A 114 30.49 39.10 14.09
CA VAL A 114 29.39 39.66 14.88
C VAL A 114 28.87 40.88 14.13
N LEU A 115 27.57 40.91 13.87
CA LEU A 115 26.90 41.87 13.00
C LEU A 115 26.32 43.06 13.77
N CYS A 116 25.72 42.79 14.92
CA CYS A 116 25.16 43.80 15.83
C CYS A 116 24.88 43.20 17.22
N ALA A 117 24.53 44.06 18.18
CA ALA A 117 24.12 43.67 19.52
C ALA A 117 22.77 44.29 19.92
N TYR A 118 22.01 43.56 20.72
CA TYR A 118 20.77 43.99 21.38
C TYR A 118 20.92 43.83 22.90
N PRO A 119 20.43 44.77 23.72
CA PRO A 119 20.48 44.69 25.18
C PRO A 119 19.90 43.40 25.79
N PHE A 120 18.96 42.72 25.14
CA PHE A 120 18.37 41.46 25.63
C PHE A 120 17.98 40.51 24.49
N GLU A 121 17.80 39.23 24.83
CA GLU A 121 17.30 38.18 23.93
C GLU A 121 15.85 38.44 23.49
N MET A 122 15.63 38.37 22.18
CA MET A 122 14.34 38.60 21.52
C MET A 122 14.16 37.66 20.33
N THR A 123 12.92 37.29 20.03
CA THR A 123 12.59 36.49 18.85
C THR A 123 12.63 37.37 17.60
N LEU A 124 13.52 37.06 16.65
CA LEU A 124 13.63 37.79 15.38
C LEU A 124 12.91 37.05 14.25
N ALA A 125 12.22 37.81 13.40
CA ALA A 125 11.60 37.28 12.18
C ALA A 125 12.65 37.12 11.07
N GLY A 126 12.62 36.00 10.33
CA GLY A 126 13.61 35.70 9.29
C GLY A 126 13.60 36.65 8.09
N ASN A 127 12.53 37.43 7.92
CA ASN A 127 12.41 38.48 6.90
C ASN A 127 12.87 39.87 7.38
N ARG A 128 13.41 39.99 8.60
CA ARG A 128 13.95 41.25 9.13
C ARG A 128 15.23 41.64 8.35
N PRO A 129 15.35 42.89 7.86
CA PRO A 129 16.46 43.28 6.99
C PRO A 129 17.83 43.21 7.68
N ASP A 130 18.88 43.25 6.86
CA ASP A 130 20.27 43.33 7.28
C ASP A 130 20.65 42.25 8.31
N HIS A 131 20.30 40.99 7.99
CA HIS A 131 20.52 39.82 8.83
C HIS A 131 19.87 39.88 10.23
N GLY A 132 18.76 40.60 10.36
CA GLY A 132 18.08 40.83 11.63
C GLY A 132 18.60 42.04 12.43
N CYS A 133 19.66 42.71 11.97
CA CYS A 133 20.16 43.94 12.58
C CYS A 133 19.40 45.20 12.12
N GLY A 134 18.80 45.17 10.92
CA GLY A 134 18.11 46.30 10.34
C GLY A 134 16.75 46.62 10.97
N LEU A 135 16.20 47.78 10.60
CA LEU A 135 14.81 48.18 10.82
C LEU A 135 14.19 48.54 9.47
N PRO A 136 12.92 48.16 9.16
CA PRO A 136 12.31 48.35 7.83
C PRO A 136 12.21 49.78 7.28
N ALA A 137 12.57 50.81 8.06
CA ALA A 137 12.49 52.22 7.68
C ALA A 137 13.84 52.97 7.77
N ALA A 138 14.94 52.29 8.11
CA ALA A 138 16.28 52.88 8.23
C ALA A 138 17.14 52.51 7.01
N THR A 139 17.76 53.49 6.36
CA THR A 139 18.80 53.23 5.35
C THR A 139 20.13 52.96 6.04
N VAL A 140 20.54 51.69 6.06
CA VAL A 140 21.73 51.19 6.76
C VAL A 140 22.97 51.27 5.84
N ALA A 141 24.17 51.42 6.44
CA ALA A 141 25.42 51.52 5.68
C ALA A 141 25.91 50.14 5.22
N THR A 142 26.54 50.05 4.04
CA THR A 142 27.00 48.76 3.46
C THR A 142 28.06 48.02 4.27
N GLN A 143 28.66 48.65 5.29
CA GLN A 143 29.72 48.08 6.12
C GLN A 143 29.35 47.93 7.61
N ASP A 144 28.28 48.57 8.08
CA ASP A 144 27.76 48.38 9.44
C ASP A 144 26.25 48.21 9.33
N VAL A 145 25.80 46.99 9.61
CA VAL A 145 24.41 46.55 9.45
C VAL A 145 23.51 46.93 10.64
N SER A 146 24.05 47.62 11.65
CA SER A 146 23.28 48.05 12.80
C SER A 146 22.38 49.26 12.51
N SER A 147 21.27 49.37 13.25
CA SER A 147 20.19 50.31 12.93
C SER A 147 20.03 51.51 13.88
N CYS A 148 20.59 51.48 15.10
CA CYS A 148 20.42 52.58 16.06
C CYS A 148 21.07 53.89 15.60
N ALA A 149 22.26 53.83 15.01
CA ALA A 149 22.97 55.03 14.54
C ALA A 149 22.18 55.82 13.50
N ALA A 150 21.41 55.15 12.62
CA ALA A 150 20.55 55.77 11.63
C ALA A 150 19.33 56.51 12.24
N LEU A 151 18.98 56.19 13.50
CA LEU A 151 17.95 56.88 14.30
C LEU A 151 18.55 57.96 15.22
N GLY A 152 19.86 58.21 15.16
CA GLY A 152 20.55 59.13 16.07
C GLY A 152 20.79 58.55 17.47
N ILE A 153 20.61 57.24 17.66
CA ILE A 153 20.79 56.54 18.94
C ILE A 153 22.19 55.93 18.96
N GLY A 154 23.06 56.41 19.86
CA GLY A 154 24.44 55.94 20.01
C GLY A 154 24.86 55.59 21.45
N ASP A 155 23.99 55.80 22.43
CA ASP A 155 24.26 55.55 23.85
C ASP A 155 23.11 54.80 24.55
N ALA A 156 23.37 54.35 25.78
CA ALA A 156 22.41 53.57 26.56
C ALA A 156 21.14 54.37 26.96
N PRO A 157 21.23 55.63 27.44
CA PRO A 157 20.04 56.44 27.73
C PRO A 157 19.15 56.66 26.50
N GLY A 158 19.73 56.95 25.33
CA GLY A 158 19.00 57.08 24.08
C GLY A 158 18.31 55.78 23.65
N TRP A 159 18.98 54.64 23.83
CA TRP A 159 18.38 53.34 23.55
C TRP A 159 17.20 53.02 24.48
N LEU A 160 17.32 53.28 25.79
CA LEU A 160 16.24 53.08 26.76
C LEU A 160 15.05 54.02 26.47
N ALA A 161 15.31 55.26 26.08
CA ALA A 161 14.26 56.20 25.67
C ALA A 161 13.52 55.70 24.42
N HIS A 162 14.22 55.13 23.44
CA HIS A 162 13.60 54.48 22.27
C HIS A 162 12.79 53.26 22.68
N PHE A 163 13.30 52.40 23.56
CA PHE A 163 12.57 51.21 24.05
C PHE A 163 11.24 51.58 24.71
N GLN A 164 11.24 52.63 25.54
CA GLN A 164 10.02 53.17 26.15
C GLN A 164 9.07 53.79 25.12
N GLN A 165 9.58 54.50 24.11
CA GLN A 165 8.77 55.07 23.02
C GLN A 165 8.14 54.01 22.09
N GLN A 166 8.67 52.79 22.06
CA GLN A 166 8.11 51.66 21.30
C GLN A 166 7.21 50.76 22.15
N ASP A 167 6.60 51.27 23.22
CA ASP A 167 5.73 50.53 24.15
C ASP A 167 6.38 49.25 24.72
N GLN A 168 7.71 49.26 24.87
CA GLN A 168 8.53 48.11 25.29
C GLN A 168 8.43 46.87 24.36
N GLN A 169 8.03 47.05 23.11
CA GLN A 169 7.91 45.96 22.13
C GLN A 169 9.28 45.51 21.63
N SER A 170 9.68 44.28 21.98
CA SER A 170 11.00 43.69 21.71
C SER A 170 11.41 43.73 20.23
N GLU A 171 10.46 43.46 19.34
CA GLU A 171 10.63 43.39 17.90
C GLU A 171 10.89 44.76 17.24
N ARG A 172 10.50 45.86 17.89
CA ARG A 172 10.67 47.24 17.37
C ARG A 172 12.01 47.88 17.72
N GLN A 173 12.90 47.16 18.39
CA GLN A 173 14.16 47.73 18.84
C GLN A 173 15.17 47.87 17.72
N CYS A 174 15.94 48.96 17.76
CA CYS A 174 17.11 49.11 16.92
C CYS A 174 18.27 48.30 17.50
N SER A 175 19.19 47.87 16.64
CA SER A 175 20.42 47.19 17.02
C SER A 175 21.59 48.17 17.13
N LEU A 176 22.46 47.94 18.11
CA LEU A 176 23.69 48.71 18.33
C LEU A 176 24.85 48.07 17.58
N SER A 177 25.80 48.89 17.10
CA SER A 177 26.94 48.42 16.32
C SER A 177 27.83 47.44 17.09
N SER A 178 28.19 46.35 16.42
CA SER A 178 29.25 45.43 16.84
C SER A 178 30.65 45.87 16.39
N ARG A 179 30.77 46.99 15.67
CA ARG A 179 32.04 47.47 15.07
C ARG A 179 32.53 48.75 15.76
N ASP A 180 31.62 49.56 16.28
CA ASP A 180 31.90 50.72 17.13
C ASP A 180 31.96 50.28 18.63
N PRO A 181 33.14 50.40 19.30
CA PRO A 181 33.27 50.05 20.71
C PRO A 181 32.35 50.86 21.64
N ALA A 182 31.99 52.09 21.30
CA ALA A 182 31.12 52.93 22.11
C ALA A 182 29.67 52.44 22.08
N GLN A 183 29.16 52.09 20.89
CA GLN A 183 27.83 51.50 20.74
C GLN A 183 27.74 50.08 21.29
N PHE A 184 28.79 49.26 21.13
CA PHE A 184 28.82 47.95 21.77
C PHE A 184 28.81 48.07 23.31
N LYS A 185 29.57 49.02 23.86
CA LYS A 185 29.50 49.34 25.30
C LYS A 185 28.09 49.81 25.70
N ALA A 186 27.42 50.60 24.85
CA ALA A 186 26.06 51.05 25.11
C ALA A 186 25.06 49.89 25.20
N SER A 187 25.25 48.77 24.48
CA SER A 187 24.34 47.62 24.60
C SER A 187 24.44 46.94 25.97
N LEU A 188 25.65 46.87 26.53
CA LEU A 188 25.91 46.30 27.85
C LEU A 188 25.40 47.22 28.97
N VAL A 189 25.61 48.53 28.84
CA VAL A 189 25.12 49.51 29.82
C VAL A 189 23.59 49.61 29.76
N ALA A 190 22.97 49.55 28.59
CA ALA A 190 21.51 49.50 28.46
C ALA A 190 20.93 48.22 29.08
N HIS A 191 21.62 47.08 28.96
CA HIS A 191 21.25 45.83 29.64
C HIS A 191 21.32 45.92 31.17
N GLN A 192 22.25 46.70 31.74
CA GLN A 192 22.34 46.94 33.19
C GLN A 192 21.37 48.01 33.72
N MET A 193 20.84 48.87 32.83
CA MET A 193 19.98 50.00 33.19
C MET A 193 18.48 49.74 32.92
N ILE A 194 18.15 48.67 32.21
CA ILE A 194 16.78 48.16 32.06
C ILE A 194 16.35 47.44 33.34
N ASP A 195 15.05 47.22 33.53
CA ASP A 195 14.57 46.50 34.73
C ASP A 195 14.90 45.01 34.71
N ASP A 196 14.93 44.41 35.91
CA ASP A 196 15.28 43.02 36.21
C ASP A 196 14.57 42.00 35.30
N THR A 197 13.35 42.30 34.81
CA THR A 197 12.58 41.42 33.91
C THR A 197 13.28 41.21 32.56
N TRP A 198 14.02 42.21 32.10
CA TRP A 198 14.73 42.19 30.83
C TRP A 198 16.23 41.93 31.00
N SER A 199 16.87 42.42 32.06
CA SER A 199 18.30 42.12 32.33
C SER A 199 18.54 40.64 32.73
N ALA A 200 17.49 39.96 33.21
CA ALA A 200 17.53 38.49 33.37
C ALA A 200 17.73 37.73 32.04
N LYS A 201 17.37 38.31 30.88
CA LYS A 201 17.57 37.70 29.55
C LYS A 201 18.95 38.09 29.02
N PRO A 202 19.75 37.15 28.47
CA PRO A 202 21.10 37.44 28.02
C PRO A 202 21.16 38.56 26.97
N ASN A 203 22.26 39.30 26.96
CA ASN A 203 22.59 40.23 25.88
C ASN A 203 22.73 39.44 24.56
N LEU A 204 22.04 39.88 23.50
CA LEU A 204 21.92 39.12 22.25
C LEU A 204 22.85 39.70 21.19
N LEU A 205 23.80 38.90 20.73
CA LEU A 205 24.66 39.20 19.59
C LEU A 205 24.19 38.41 18.37
N LEU A 206 24.06 39.06 17.22
CA LEU A 206 23.85 38.37 15.95
C LEU A 206 25.19 38.08 15.28
N VAL A 207 25.40 36.84 14.88
CA VAL A 207 26.62 36.36 14.21
C VAL A 207 26.25 35.85 12.83
N ARG A 208 27.00 36.25 11.80
CA ARG A 208 26.77 35.78 10.43
C ARG A 208 26.82 34.25 10.35
N ASN A 209 25.95 33.66 9.52
CA ASN A 209 25.99 32.23 9.22
C ASN A 209 27.37 31.80 8.69
N TRP A 210 27.77 30.59 9.05
CA TRP A 210 28.94 29.89 8.57
C TRP A 210 28.56 28.91 7.45
N ASP A 211 29.54 28.19 6.89
CA ASP A 211 29.23 27.07 6.00
C ASP A 211 28.84 25.83 6.83
N ALA A 212 27.56 25.48 6.80
CA ALA A 212 27.02 24.31 7.49
C ALA A 212 27.56 22.95 6.97
N GLN A 213 28.22 22.92 5.81
CA GLN A 213 28.94 21.73 5.31
C GLN A 213 30.39 21.65 5.83
N ALA A 214 30.90 22.69 6.48
CA ALA A 214 32.28 22.78 6.96
C ALA A 214 32.39 23.05 8.47
N PRO A 215 31.82 22.21 9.37
CA PRO A 215 31.79 22.44 10.81
C PRO A 215 33.16 22.70 11.46
N LYS A 216 34.26 22.14 10.93
CA LYS A 216 35.62 22.44 11.41
C LYS A 216 36.01 23.92 11.33
N GLN A 217 35.39 24.69 10.44
CA GLN A 217 35.66 26.13 10.26
C GLN A 217 35.00 27.01 11.33
N MET A 218 34.06 26.46 12.12
CA MET A 218 33.44 27.20 13.21
C MET A 218 34.45 27.53 14.33
N PRO A 219 34.46 28.76 14.86
CA PRO A 219 35.35 29.18 15.94
C PRO A 219 34.82 28.66 17.30
N LEU A 220 35.07 27.39 17.60
CA LEU A 220 34.56 26.69 18.78
C LEU A 220 35.62 26.50 19.88
N HIS A 221 35.21 26.66 21.15
CA HIS A 221 35.96 26.16 22.31
C HIS A 221 35.47 24.79 22.79
N GLY A 222 34.17 24.53 22.69
CA GLY A 222 33.57 23.31 23.20
C GLY A 222 32.04 23.36 23.20
N LEU A 223 31.45 22.37 23.85
CA LEU A 223 30.02 22.23 24.09
C LEU A 223 29.72 22.50 25.56
N PHE A 224 28.52 22.95 25.89
CA PHE A 224 28.11 23.16 27.28
C PHE A 224 26.82 22.41 27.61
N TYR A 225 26.64 22.12 28.89
CA TYR A 225 25.34 21.81 29.47
C TYR A 225 25.15 22.52 30.81
N GLU A 226 23.94 23.01 31.07
CA GLU A 226 23.55 23.59 32.35
C GLU A 226 23.45 22.47 33.40
N SER A 227 24.35 22.41 34.37
CA SER A 227 24.39 21.30 35.36
C SER A 227 23.23 21.34 36.36
N THR A 228 22.50 22.45 36.44
CA THR A 228 21.25 22.60 37.19
C THR A 228 20.03 22.00 36.47
N LYS A 229 20.16 21.62 35.19
CA LYS A 229 19.06 21.07 34.36
C LYS A 229 19.25 19.57 34.11
N THR A 230 18.34 18.76 34.66
CA THR A 230 18.33 17.30 34.46
C THR A 230 18.25 16.92 32.98
N GLY A 231 19.11 15.99 32.55
CA GLY A 231 19.17 15.53 31.15
C GLY A 231 19.98 16.41 30.18
N ALA A 232 20.40 17.61 30.59
CA ALA A 232 21.17 18.53 29.74
C ALA A 232 22.49 17.92 29.23
N LEU A 233 23.16 17.09 30.05
CA LEU A 233 24.38 16.36 29.67
C LEU A 233 24.17 15.48 28.42
N LEU A 234 23.01 14.83 28.30
CA LEU A 234 22.73 13.94 27.16
C LEU A 234 22.66 14.72 25.83
N GLY A 235 22.13 15.94 25.86
CA GLY A 235 22.14 16.84 24.72
C GLY A 235 23.57 17.21 24.29
N ALA A 236 24.43 17.58 25.25
CA ALA A 236 25.83 17.86 24.97
C ALA A 236 26.61 16.63 24.50
N GLN A 237 26.29 15.42 25.00
CA GLN A 237 26.85 14.15 24.54
C GLN A 237 26.41 13.80 23.12
N LYS A 238 25.12 14.02 22.76
CA LYS A 238 24.64 13.96 21.37
C LYS A 238 25.47 14.89 20.48
N ASP A 239 25.54 16.17 20.83
CA ASP A 239 26.26 17.18 20.05
C ASP A 239 27.75 16.82 19.88
N GLN A 240 28.37 16.25 20.92
CA GLN A 240 29.77 15.80 20.91
C GLN A 240 29.98 14.63 19.95
N ARG A 241 29.11 13.61 19.99
CA ARG A 241 29.14 12.48 19.05
C ARG A 241 28.91 12.94 17.62
N ASP A 242 27.89 13.76 17.39
CA ASP A 242 27.52 14.18 16.04
C ASP A 242 28.66 14.98 15.40
N TYR A 243 29.28 15.90 16.15
CA TYR A 243 30.47 16.62 15.68
C TYR A 243 31.65 15.69 15.42
N PHE A 244 31.92 14.72 16.30
CA PHE A 244 32.97 13.72 16.06
C PHE A 244 32.70 12.90 14.79
N ASN A 245 31.46 12.48 14.54
CA ASN A 245 31.08 11.75 13.33
C ASN A 245 31.30 12.59 12.05
N ALA A 246 31.03 13.90 12.11
CA ALA A 246 31.19 14.80 10.97
C ALA A 246 32.63 15.27 10.74
N THR A 247 33.50 15.22 11.76
CA THR A 247 34.82 15.89 11.73
C THR A 247 36.01 14.99 12.08
N GLY A 248 35.80 13.90 12.82
CA GLY A 248 36.85 13.12 13.46
C GLY A 248 37.49 13.78 14.70
N ASP A 249 37.02 14.98 15.10
CA ASP A 249 37.59 15.74 16.22
C ASP A 249 36.62 15.72 17.42
N TRP A 250 37.14 15.65 18.65
CA TRP A 250 36.35 15.74 19.88
C TRP A 250 36.30 17.18 20.40
N LEU A 251 35.10 17.73 20.56
CA LEU A 251 34.89 18.95 21.35
C LEU A 251 34.75 18.59 22.84
N PRO A 252 35.37 19.31 23.78
CA PRO A 252 35.13 19.08 25.20
C PRO A 252 33.68 19.47 25.56
N ILE A 253 33.03 18.69 26.42
CA ILE A 253 31.80 19.07 27.10
C ILE A 253 32.16 19.77 28.42
N LEU A 254 31.66 20.98 28.60
CA LEU A 254 31.81 21.79 29.79
C LEU A 254 30.51 21.78 30.59
N ARG A 255 30.64 21.68 31.91
CA ARG A 255 29.56 21.97 32.86
C ARG A 255 29.40 23.48 32.94
N MET A 256 28.18 23.98 32.94
CA MET A 256 27.88 25.38 33.18
C MET A 256 26.90 25.51 34.35
N ASP A 257 27.16 26.44 35.25
CA ASP A 257 26.23 26.86 36.30
C ASP A 257 26.43 28.35 36.58
N LEU A 258 25.55 29.17 36.00
CA LEU A 258 25.56 30.64 36.13
C LEU A 258 25.17 31.15 37.53
N THR A 259 24.85 30.25 38.47
CA THR A 259 24.63 30.59 39.89
C THR A 259 25.89 30.50 40.75
N GLN A 260 26.97 29.90 40.23
CA GLN A 260 28.26 29.81 40.92
C GLN A 260 29.02 31.14 40.96
N ALA A 261 30.08 31.18 41.78
CA ALA A 261 31.04 32.27 41.75
C ALA A 261 31.68 32.43 40.35
N PRO A 262 32.05 33.65 39.92
CA PRO A 262 32.54 33.90 38.55
C PRO A 262 33.77 33.10 38.11
N ASP A 263 34.57 32.55 39.02
CA ASP A 263 35.71 31.65 38.77
C ASP A 263 35.33 30.18 38.60
N ALA A 264 34.07 29.82 38.85
CA ALA A 264 33.56 28.45 38.93
C ALA A 264 32.33 28.18 38.04
N VAL A 265 31.91 29.15 37.20
CA VAL A 265 30.75 29.01 36.29
C VAL A 265 30.92 27.86 35.30
N PHE A 266 32.12 27.71 34.73
CA PHE A 266 32.47 26.63 33.82
C PHE A 266 33.34 25.59 34.52
N GLY A 267 32.93 24.33 34.42
CA GLY A 267 33.66 23.17 34.96
C GLY A 267 33.91 22.10 33.90
N PHE A 268 34.81 21.17 34.20
CA PHE A 268 35.08 20.01 33.34
C PHE A 268 35.10 18.73 34.18
N ASN A 269 34.39 17.69 33.72
CA ASN A 269 34.53 16.34 34.24
C ASN A 269 34.81 15.37 33.08
N GLN A 270 35.80 14.51 33.26
CA GLN A 270 36.19 13.49 32.27
C GLN A 270 35.09 12.41 32.08
N GLN A 271 34.25 12.15 33.09
CA GLN A 271 33.16 11.18 33.00
C GLN A 271 31.99 11.64 32.13
N ASP A 272 31.87 12.94 31.87
CA ASP A 272 30.84 13.51 31.00
C ASP A 272 31.17 13.28 29.51
N GLN A 273 32.43 12.98 29.19
CA GLN A 273 32.96 12.94 27.83
C GLN A 273 32.80 11.56 27.20
N LEU A 274 32.27 11.47 25.98
CA LEU A 274 32.05 10.17 25.32
C LEU A 274 33.36 9.47 24.94
N TYR A 275 34.41 10.23 24.64
CA TYR A 275 35.72 9.64 24.31
C TYR A 275 36.35 8.83 25.46
N ILE A 276 35.82 8.92 26.69
CA ILE A 276 36.23 8.07 27.81
C ILE A 276 36.02 6.58 27.49
N GLY A 277 35.02 6.23 26.67
CA GLY A 277 34.76 4.86 26.25
C GLY A 277 35.92 4.25 25.45
N TYR A 278 36.52 5.00 24.52
CA TYR A 278 37.72 4.57 23.80
C TYR A 278 38.93 4.41 24.73
N GLN A 279 39.06 5.27 25.75
CA GLN A 279 40.12 5.15 26.75
C GLN A 279 39.92 3.92 27.64
N VAL A 280 38.68 3.61 28.02
CA VAL A 280 38.32 2.37 28.74
C VAL A 280 38.63 1.14 27.88
N ALA A 281 38.14 1.07 26.64
CA ALA A 281 38.42 -0.02 25.72
C ALA A 281 39.93 -0.25 25.52
N SER A 282 40.71 0.83 25.35
CA SER A 282 42.17 0.77 25.23
C SER A 282 42.84 0.20 26.50
N ARG A 283 42.44 0.64 27.70
CA ARG A 283 42.96 0.10 28.97
C ARG A 283 42.57 -1.36 29.18
N LEU A 284 41.34 -1.75 28.85
CA LEU A 284 40.88 -3.13 28.98
C LEU A 284 41.65 -4.08 28.05
N ASN A 285 41.88 -3.69 26.79
CA ASN A 285 42.71 -4.46 25.87
C ASN A 285 44.18 -4.52 26.34
N ALA A 286 44.74 -3.43 26.85
CA ALA A 286 46.09 -3.42 27.42
C ALA A 286 46.23 -4.37 28.64
N ARG A 287 45.25 -4.33 29.56
CA ARG A 287 45.18 -5.26 30.71
C ARG A 287 44.97 -6.71 30.29
N TYR A 288 44.21 -6.96 29.22
CA TYR A 288 44.00 -8.30 28.67
C TYR A 288 45.27 -8.87 28.00
N ALA A 289 46.07 -8.01 27.36
CA ALA A 289 47.32 -8.38 26.71
C ALA A 289 48.50 -8.56 27.69
N ASP A 290 48.50 -7.88 28.83
CA ASP A 290 49.54 -8.06 29.85
C ASP A 290 49.41 -9.42 30.56
N THR A 291 50.48 -10.21 30.44
CA THR A 291 50.59 -11.57 30.97
C THR A 291 51.52 -11.68 32.19
N ALA A 292 51.96 -10.56 32.77
CA ALA A 292 52.78 -10.57 33.98
C ALA A 292 52.06 -11.33 35.10
N MET A 293 52.76 -12.28 35.73
CA MET A 293 52.18 -13.18 36.76
C MET A 293 52.07 -12.53 38.15
N ALA A 294 52.74 -11.39 38.34
CA ALA A 294 52.63 -10.52 39.50
C ALA A 294 52.74 -9.06 39.03
N CYS A 295 52.11 -8.17 39.78
CA CYS A 295 52.18 -6.73 39.59
C CYS A 295 53.44 -6.13 40.25
N PRO A 296 53.81 -4.87 39.93
CA PRO A 296 54.86 -4.15 40.64
C PRO A 296 54.68 -4.24 42.17
N GLY A 297 55.77 -4.52 42.88
CA GLY A 297 55.73 -4.78 44.33
C GLY A 297 55.35 -6.21 44.73
N ASP A 298 55.42 -7.18 43.80
CA ASP A 298 55.12 -8.61 44.03
C ASP A 298 53.69 -8.90 44.54
N THR A 299 52.73 -8.10 44.07
CA THR A 299 51.31 -8.27 44.40
C THR A 299 50.57 -9.08 43.32
N PRO A 300 49.43 -9.72 43.61
CA PRO A 300 48.74 -10.61 42.67
C PRO A 300 48.36 -9.91 41.35
N ALA A 301 48.46 -10.61 40.23
CA ALA A 301 48.26 -10.05 38.88
C ALA A 301 46.93 -9.28 38.68
N TYR A 302 45.86 -9.68 39.37
CA TYR A 302 44.55 -8.99 39.33
C TYR A 302 44.57 -7.54 39.86
N ASN A 303 45.66 -7.11 40.52
CA ASN A 303 45.83 -5.74 41.00
C ASN A 303 46.19 -4.74 39.90
N CYS A 304 46.70 -5.19 38.74
CA CYS A 304 47.16 -4.32 37.66
C CYS A 304 46.81 -4.84 36.25
N ASN A 305 46.63 -6.15 36.05
CA ASN A 305 46.34 -6.74 34.75
C ASN A 305 45.25 -7.81 34.79
N GLY A 306 44.87 -8.25 33.60
CA GLY A 306 43.66 -9.01 33.32
C GLY A 306 42.37 -8.20 33.54
N VAL A 307 41.31 -8.65 32.89
CA VAL A 307 39.98 -8.03 32.97
C VAL A 307 39.07 -8.86 33.85
N LEU A 308 38.43 -8.21 34.82
CA LEU A 308 37.50 -8.81 35.77
C LEU A 308 36.08 -8.60 35.27
N ILE A 309 35.47 -9.66 34.76
CA ILE A 309 34.17 -9.60 34.09
C ILE A 309 33.16 -10.49 34.82
N ARG A 310 31.95 -9.97 35.05
CA ARG A 310 30.88 -10.69 35.73
C ARG A 310 29.59 -10.60 34.94
N THR A 311 29.05 -11.75 34.57
CA THR A 311 27.72 -11.87 34.00
C THR A 311 26.65 -11.69 35.06
N THR A 312 25.58 -10.96 34.76
CA THR A 312 24.41 -10.81 35.63
C THR A 312 23.15 -10.59 34.79
N ASP A 313 21.98 -10.63 35.41
CA ASP A 313 20.70 -10.39 34.72
C ASP A 313 20.24 -8.95 34.92
N ALA A 314 19.57 -8.39 33.90
CA ALA A 314 18.86 -7.12 34.01
C ALA A 314 17.52 -7.35 34.71
N SER A 315 17.28 -6.59 35.79
CA SER A 315 16.05 -6.65 36.57
C SER A 315 15.90 -5.36 37.36
N SER A 316 14.66 -4.94 37.59
CA SER A 316 14.32 -3.87 38.54
C SER A 316 14.35 -4.32 40.00
N ALA A 317 14.32 -5.63 40.26
CA ALA A 317 14.25 -6.19 41.61
C ALA A 317 15.58 -6.09 42.38
N PHE A 318 16.70 -5.85 41.70
CA PHE A 318 18.04 -5.70 42.28
C PHE A 318 18.96 -4.94 41.32
N HIS A 319 19.94 -4.22 41.86
CA HIS A 319 20.96 -3.58 41.03
C HIS A 319 22.02 -4.57 40.56
N ALA A 320 22.53 -4.39 39.34
CA ALA A 320 23.46 -5.31 38.69
C ALA A 320 24.77 -5.58 39.48
N TRP A 321 25.21 -4.59 40.26
CA TRP A 321 26.40 -4.64 41.12
C TRP A 321 26.14 -5.18 42.53
N ASN A 322 24.91 -5.56 42.89
CA ASN A 322 24.62 -6.13 44.19
C ASN A 322 24.95 -7.63 44.25
N PRO A 323 25.57 -8.14 45.33
CA PRO A 323 25.69 -9.56 45.58
C PRO A 323 24.30 -10.20 45.79
N SER A 324 24.02 -11.32 45.15
CA SER A 324 22.78 -12.08 45.39
C SER A 324 22.83 -12.84 46.72
N ASP A 325 21.69 -13.27 47.26
CA ASP A 325 21.60 -14.02 48.53
C ASP A 325 22.51 -15.27 48.57
N GLY A 326 22.64 -15.97 47.44
CA GLY A 326 23.57 -17.09 47.29
C GLY A 326 25.05 -16.67 47.35
N SER A 327 25.38 -15.49 46.83
CA SER A 327 26.73 -14.90 46.97
C SER A 327 26.99 -14.34 48.37
N ILE A 328 25.97 -13.85 49.07
CA ILE A 328 26.06 -13.39 50.47
C ILE A 328 26.30 -14.58 51.39
N SER A 329 25.44 -15.61 51.33
CA SER A 329 25.50 -16.77 52.22
C SER A 329 26.81 -17.56 52.12
N ARG A 330 27.38 -17.67 50.92
CA ARG A 330 28.69 -18.32 50.69
C ARG A 330 29.90 -17.37 50.78
N ASN A 331 29.67 -16.08 51.05
CA ASN A 331 30.66 -14.99 50.98
C ASN A 331 31.53 -15.08 49.71
N GLY A 332 30.89 -15.03 48.55
CA GLY A 332 31.59 -15.19 47.28
C GLY A 332 30.78 -14.76 46.07
N VAL A 333 31.25 -13.70 45.43
CA VAL A 333 30.75 -13.18 44.16
C VAL A 333 31.65 -13.70 43.05
N SER A 334 31.06 -14.45 42.12
CA SER A 334 31.76 -15.10 41.01
C SER A 334 32.04 -14.12 39.85
N PHE A 335 33.26 -14.17 39.33
CA PHE A 335 33.79 -13.43 38.19
C PHE A 335 34.56 -14.38 37.27
N SER A 336 34.62 -14.09 35.98
CA SER A 336 35.67 -14.61 35.09
C SER A 336 36.83 -13.62 35.05
N TYR A 337 38.05 -14.12 34.84
CA TYR A 337 39.26 -13.31 34.77
C TYR A 337 39.92 -13.52 33.41
N MET A 338 39.94 -12.48 32.56
CA MET A 338 40.34 -12.57 31.15
C MET A 338 41.75 -12.03 30.91
N ARG A 339 42.59 -12.85 30.28
CA ARG A 339 43.89 -12.50 29.67
C ARG A 339 44.10 -13.34 28.41
N THR A 340 45.01 -12.90 27.54
CA THR A 340 45.38 -13.61 26.31
C THR A 340 45.92 -15.03 26.56
N ASP A 341 46.68 -15.26 27.63
CA ASP A 341 47.23 -16.58 28.00
C ASP A 341 46.24 -17.51 28.73
N VAL A 342 45.21 -16.94 29.35
CA VAL A 342 44.16 -17.66 30.10
C VAL A 342 43.10 -18.26 29.15
N TYR A 343 42.76 -17.55 28.08
CA TYR A 343 41.77 -17.88 27.04
C TYR A 343 40.36 -18.21 27.55
N LEU A 344 39.36 -17.42 27.12
CA LEU A 344 37.95 -17.58 27.49
C LEU A 344 37.05 -17.46 26.26
N SER A 345 36.63 -18.59 25.70
CA SER A 345 35.69 -18.65 24.58
C SER A 345 34.21 -18.45 24.98
N ARG A 346 33.93 -18.43 26.29
CA ARG A 346 32.61 -18.12 26.86
C ARG A 346 32.75 -17.56 28.28
N LEU A 347 31.75 -16.80 28.71
CA LEU A 347 31.56 -16.41 30.10
C LEU A 347 30.67 -17.41 30.84
N ALA A 348 30.52 -17.21 32.16
CA ALA A 348 29.68 -18.03 33.03
C ALA A 348 28.24 -18.18 32.47
N TRP A 349 27.75 -19.43 32.46
CA TRP A 349 26.46 -19.83 31.86
C TRP A 349 26.25 -19.43 30.38
N ALA A 350 27.30 -19.00 29.65
CA ALA A 350 27.19 -18.35 28.33
C ALA A 350 26.23 -17.15 28.29
N LYS A 351 26.12 -16.39 29.39
CA LYS A 351 25.43 -15.09 29.39
C LYS A 351 26.24 -14.08 28.58
N ASN A 352 25.53 -13.16 27.94
CA ASN A 352 26.08 -12.22 26.96
C ASN A 352 26.09 -10.77 27.46
N GLN A 353 25.98 -10.55 28.77
CA GLN A 353 25.86 -9.22 29.37
C GLN A 353 26.35 -9.20 30.82
N GLY A 354 26.74 -8.02 31.30
CA GLY A 354 27.03 -7.79 32.72
C GLY A 354 27.89 -6.55 32.99
N LEU A 355 28.79 -6.67 33.96
CA LEU A 355 29.68 -5.59 34.41
C LEU A 355 31.17 -5.98 34.33
N ILE A 356 32.01 -4.96 34.20
CA ILE A 356 33.48 -5.03 34.23
C ILE A 356 34.00 -4.18 35.40
N MET A 357 34.92 -4.74 36.17
CA MET A 357 35.64 -4.04 37.25
C MET A 357 37.04 -3.59 36.80
N LYS A 358 37.48 -2.47 37.36
CA LYS A 358 38.89 -2.03 37.33
C LYS A 358 39.79 -3.06 38.00
N GLU A 359 41.07 -2.96 37.74
CA GLU A 359 42.12 -3.64 38.48
C GLU A 359 42.05 -3.32 39.99
N LEU A 360 42.37 -4.28 40.86
CA LEU A 360 42.08 -4.13 42.31
C LEU A 360 42.96 -3.11 43.05
N ALA A 361 44.06 -2.64 42.46
CA ALA A 361 44.82 -1.50 43.00
C ALA A 361 44.25 -0.13 42.58
N ALA A 362 43.22 -0.08 41.72
CA ALA A 362 42.58 1.16 41.33
C ALA A 362 41.93 1.85 42.55
N PRO A 363 42.15 3.16 42.76
CA PRO A 363 41.52 3.89 43.86
C PRO A 363 40.00 3.79 43.81
N THR A 364 39.40 3.39 44.94
CA THR A 364 37.97 3.13 45.05
C THR A 364 37.49 3.30 46.50
N GLY A 365 36.19 3.56 46.72
CA GLY A 365 35.63 3.77 48.06
C GLY A 365 35.54 2.49 48.89
N TYR A 366 35.38 1.35 48.22
CA TYR A 366 35.28 0.02 48.79
C TYR A 366 36.22 -0.95 48.06
N PRO A 367 37.43 -1.22 48.60
CA PRO A 367 38.37 -2.15 47.99
C PRO A 367 37.83 -3.58 47.95
N LEU A 368 37.88 -4.21 46.77
CA LEU A 368 37.47 -5.60 46.59
C LEU A 368 38.57 -6.57 47.07
N LYS A 369 38.16 -7.71 47.63
CA LYS A 369 39.08 -8.75 48.12
C LYS A 369 38.84 -10.08 47.40
N VAL A 370 39.81 -10.54 46.62
CA VAL A 370 39.83 -11.91 46.10
C VAL A 370 39.99 -12.88 47.27
N ARG A 371 39.17 -13.93 47.29
CA ARG A 371 39.26 -15.05 48.24
C ARG A 371 39.99 -16.24 47.63
N CYS A 372 39.61 -16.64 46.42
CA CYS A 372 40.20 -17.78 45.72
C CYS A 372 39.98 -17.71 44.20
N ALA A 373 40.72 -18.54 43.47
CA ALA A 373 40.61 -18.75 42.03
C ALA A 373 40.56 -20.24 41.69
N TYR A 374 39.70 -20.58 40.73
CA TYR A 374 39.62 -21.90 40.10
C TYR A 374 40.08 -21.79 38.63
N PRO A 375 41.04 -22.63 38.16
CA PRO A 375 41.47 -22.64 36.76
C PRO A 375 40.41 -23.18 35.77
N TYR A 376 39.27 -23.59 36.26
CA TYR A 376 38.07 -24.05 35.55
C TYR A 376 36.85 -23.53 36.34
N ASP A 377 35.63 -23.85 35.91
CA ASP A 377 34.41 -23.59 36.68
C ASP A 377 34.46 -24.37 38.02
N GLY A 378 34.37 -23.67 39.15
CA GLY A 378 34.46 -24.25 40.49
C GLY A 378 33.12 -24.78 41.01
N ALA A 379 32.03 -24.58 40.27
CA ALA A 379 30.64 -24.85 40.63
C ALA A 379 30.29 -24.37 42.05
N THR A 380 30.67 -23.12 42.36
CA THR A 380 30.61 -22.58 43.73
C THR A 380 29.22 -22.54 44.36
N PHE A 381 28.14 -22.74 43.58
CA PHE A 381 26.79 -22.95 44.10
C PHE A 381 26.69 -24.15 45.06
N TYR A 382 27.48 -25.21 44.85
CA TYR A 382 27.45 -26.46 45.63
C TYR A 382 28.48 -26.51 46.77
N ARG A 383 29.00 -25.36 47.20
CA ARG A 383 29.99 -25.20 48.29
C ARG A 383 29.36 -24.39 49.44
N SER A 384 29.69 -24.69 50.69
CA SER A 384 29.11 -23.95 51.83
C SER A 384 29.75 -22.56 52.03
N SER A 385 31.00 -22.39 51.58
CA SER A 385 31.66 -21.11 51.35
C SER A 385 32.30 -21.19 49.96
N SER A 386 32.24 -20.14 49.13
CA SER A 386 32.61 -20.25 47.70
C SER A 386 34.05 -20.70 47.40
N CYS A 387 34.91 -20.82 48.42
CA CYS A 387 36.29 -21.29 48.31
C CYS A 387 36.61 -22.62 49.02
N ASN A 388 35.64 -23.24 49.72
CA ASN A 388 35.84 -24.52 50.43
C ASN A 388 35.42 -25.73 49.57
N GLU A 389 35.28 -26.91 50.18
CA GLU A 389 34.95 -28.16 49.50
C GLU A 389 33.55 -28.19 48.84
N HIS A 390 33.45 -28.91 47.73
CA HIS A 390 32.24 -29.17 46.98
C HIS A 390 31.46 -30.33 47.61
N THR A 391 30.19 -30.11 47.96
CA THR A 391 29.33 -31.07 48.67
C THR A 391 29.25 -32.46 48.02
N GLY A 392 29.24 -32.52 46.69
CA GLY A 392 29.26 -33.79 45.94
C GLY A 392 30.61 -34.53 45.88
N ALA A 393 31.71 -33.95 46.34
CA ALA A 393 33.05 -34.57 46.30
C ALA A 393 34.02 -33.97 47.36
N PRO A 394 33.65 -33.96 48.66
CA PRO A 394 34.31 -33.10 49.65
C PRO A 394 35.78 -33.45 49.89
N GLN A 395 36.17 -34.73 49.74
CA GLN A 395 37.53 -35.21 50.02
C GLN A 395 38.58 -34.80 48.96
N VAL A 396 38.16 -34.43 47.76
CA VAL A 396 39.05 -34.07 46.63
C VAL A 396 38.90 -32.62 46.17
N SER A 397 38.04 -31.84 46.83
CA SER A 397 37.65 -30.49 46.38
C SER A 397 37.91 -29.39 47.41
N THR A 398 38.53 -29.73 48.55
CA THR A 398 39.15 -28.79 49.49
C THR A 398 40.18 -27.89 48.79
N PRO A 399 40.57 -26.74 49.36
CA PRO A 399 41.63 -25.89 48.81
C PRO A 399 42.89 -26.68 48.41
N CYS A 400 43.52 -26.29 47.29
CA CYS A 400 44.62 -27.06 46.68
C CYS A 400 45.81 -27.23 47.66
N ALA A 401 46.09 -26.20 48.47
CA ALA A 401 47.14 -26.25 49.49
C ALA A 401 46.90 -27.34 50.55
N ASP A 402 45.65 -27.57 50.97
CA ASP A 402 45.28 -28.60 51.95
C ASP A 402 45.47 -30.02 51.40
N GLN A 403 45.53 -30.16 50.07
CA GLN A 403 45.82 -31.40 49.35
C GLN A 403 47.30 -31.50 48.91
N GLY A 404 48.16 -30.55 49.29
CA GLY A 404 49.57 -30.49 48.87
C GLY A 404 49.79 -30.11 47.40
N ILE A 405 48.75 -29.60 46.72
CA ILE A 405 48.80 -29.16 45.32
C ILE A 405 49.22 -27.68 45.29
N THR A 406 50.47 -27.44 44.89
CA THR A 406 51.10 -26.11 44.88
C THR A 406 51.68 -25.72 43.52
N THR A 407 51.65 -26.61 42.52
CA THR A 407 52.13 -26.34 41.15
C THR A 407 51.07 -26.64 40.08
N GLU A 408 51.21 -26.02 38.91
CA GLU A 408 50.27 -26.20 37.80
C GLU A 408 50.23 -27.63 37.25
N GLN A 409 51.34 -28.37 37.31
CA GLN A 409 51.41 -29.76 36.87
C GLN A 409 50.73 -30.72 37.86
N GLN A 410 50.88 -30.47 39.18
CA GLN A 410 50.14 -31.21 40.21
C GLN A 410 48.64 -30.98 40.07
N TRP A 411 48.23 -29.72 39.83
CA TRP A 411 46.83 -29.40 39.60
C TRP A 411 46.28 -30.08 38.35
N LEU A 412 47.02 -30.07 37.23
CA LEU A 412 46.59 -30.75 35.99
C LEU A 412 46.43 -32.26 36.20
N ALA A 413 47.35 -32.90 36.92
CA ALA A 413 47.27 -34.33 37.24
C ALA A 413 46.03 -34.64 38.10
N HIS A 414 45.80 -33.85 39.16
CA HIS A 414 44.60 -33.93 39.99
C HIS A 414 43.32 -33.72 39.16
N PHE A 415 43.23 -32.62 38.42
CA PHE A 415 42.10 -32.26 37.58
C PHE A 415 41.76 -33.35 36.57
N ASN A 416 42.75 -33.94 35.91
CA ASN A 416 42.54 -35.04 34.98
C ASN A 416 42.02 -36.31 35.66
N ALA A 417 42.42 -36.60 36.91
CA ALA A 417 41.92 -37.72 37.70
C ALA A 417 40.48 -37.54 38.24
N LEU A 418 39.95 -36.30 38.32
CA LEU A 418 38.59 -36.06 38.82
C LEU A 418 37.51 -36.67 37.92
N ALA A 419 36.52 -37.35 38.53
CA ALA A 419 35.33 -37.84 37.85
C ALA A 419 34.45 -36.70 37.29
N SER A 420 34.40 -35.56 37.99
CA SER A 420 33.76 -34.32 37.51
C SER A 420 34.75 -33.17 37.57
N LYS A 421 34.92 -32.43 36.47
CA LYS A 421 35.88 -31.32 36.39
C LYS A 421 35.47 -30.10 37.23
N PHE A 422 34.19 -29.98 37.53
CA PHE A 422 33.61 -28.96 38.40
C PHE A 422 33.98 -29.11 39.89
N THR A 423 34.44 -30.30 40.31
CA THR A 423 34.81 -30.58 41.71
C THR A 423 36.30 -30.36 41.97
N SER A 424 36.95 -29.45 41.25
CA SER A 424 38.36 -29.09 41.46
C SER A 424 38.60 -28.40 42.81
N CYS A 425 39.83 -28.52 43.31
CA CYS A 425 40.38 -27.67 44.37
C CYS A 425 40.51 -26.20 43.93
N SER A 426 40.62 -25.29 44.91
CA SER A 426 40.79 -23.83 44.74
C SER A 426 42.19 -23.36 45.13
N PHE A 427 42.71 -22.33 44.44
CA PHE A 427 43.91 -21.59 44.88
C PHE A 427 43.50 -20.33 45.64
N THR A 428 44.29 -19.87 46.62
CA THR A 428 44.03 -18.60 47.33
C THR A 428 44.31 -17.39 46.43
N GLY A 429 43.84 -16.20 46.82
CA GLY A 429 44.13 -14.95 46.12
C GLY A 429 45.57 -14.40 46.29
N GLU A 430 46.45 -15.10 47.01
CA GLU A 430 47.83 -14.68 47.24
C GLU A 430 48.67 -14.76 45.96
N THR A 431 49.75 -13.97 45.85
CA THR A 431 50.48 -13.76 44.58
C THR A 431 50.89 -15.07 43.91
N LEU A 432 51.55 -15.97 44.65
CA LEU A 432 52.04 -17.23 44.10
C LEU A 432 50.91 -18.24 43.81
N PRO A 433 49.98 -18.57 44.74
CA PRO A 433 48.84 -19.44 44.44
C PRO A 433 47.98 -18.94 43.28
N PHE A 434 47.74 -17.63 43.18
CA PHE A 434 47.00 -17.06 42.06
C PHE A 434 47.75 -17.22 40.73
N ALA A 435 49.06 -16.93 40.69
CA ALA A 435 49.88 -17.16 39.50
C ALA A 435 49.90 -18.64 39.07
N VAL A 436 49.95 -19.57 40.02
CA VAL A 436 49.82 -21.02 39.74
C VAL A 436 48.45 -21.34 39.12
N SER A 437 47.37 -20.71 39.58
CA SER A 437 46.03 -20.89 38.99
C SER A 437 45.96 -20.47 37.50
N LEU A 438 46.66 -19.39 37.13
CA LEU A 438 46.71 -18.91 35.74
C LEU A 438 47.52 -19.86 34.85
N LYS A 439 48.68 -20.32 35.34
CA LYS A 439 49.47 -21.35 34.66
C LYS A 439 48.71 -22.66 34.49
N ALA A 440 47.99 -23.09 35.53
CA ALA A 440 47.16 -24.30 35.52
C ALA A 440 46.07 -24.23 34.44
N ARG A 441 45.40 -23.08 34.29
CA ARG A 441 44.46 -22.82 33.19
C ARG A 441 45.15 -22.91 31.83
N ALA A 442 46.35 -22.33 31.72
CA ALA A 442 47.13 -22.33 30.49
C ALA A 442 47.65 -23.72 30.05
N LEU A 443 47.53 -24.76 30.89
CA LEU A 443 47.81 -26.16 30.54
C LEU A 443 46.58 -26.95 30.04
N LEU A 444 45.36 -26.45 30.20
CA LEU A 444 44.15 -27.14 29.76
C LEU A 444 44.06 -27.22 28.22
N ASP A 445 43.52 -28.32 27.70
CA ASP A 445 43.26 -28.47 26.26
C ASP A 445 42.21 -27.47 25.76
N ILE A 446 42.51 -26.75 24.66
CA ILE A 446 41.64 -25.68 24.15
C ILE A 446 40.31 -26.23 23.61
N ALA A 447 40.33 -27.36 22.91
CA ALA A 447 39.15 -27.94 22.25
C ALA A 447 38.26 -28.75 23.20
N VAL A 448 38.84 -29.33 24.27
CA VAL A 448 38.14 -30.26 25.18
C VAL A 448 37.88 -29.64 26.56
N GLN A 449 38.80 -28.85 27.10
CA GLN A 449 38.79 -28.44 28.51
C GLN A 449 38.62 -26.94 28.73
N ARG A 450 39.01 -26.07 27.79
CA ARG A 450 38.82 -24.60 27.91
C ARG A 450 37.45 -24.10 27.49
N GLY A 451 36.56 -24.97 27.01
CA GLY A 451 35.16 -24.66 26.68
C GLY A 451 34.25 -24.28 27.86
N GLN A 452 34.81 -24.00 29.04
CA GLN A 452 34.15 -23.36 30.19
C GLN A 452 35.00 -22.20 30.72
N HIS A 453 34.32 -21.31 31.45
CA HIS A 453 34.96 -20.17 32.09
C HIS A 453 35.93 -20.59 33.22
N ASN A 454 36.80 -19.66 33.63
CA ASN A 454 37.51 -19.74 34.90
C ASN A 454 36.70 -19.00 35.98
N GLU A 455 36.86 -19.37 37.24
CA GLU A 455 36.07 -18.78 38.31
C GLU A 455 36.96 -18.13 39.38
N LEU A 456 36.95 -16.80 39.40
CA LEU A 456 37.54 -15.97 40.45
C LEU A 456 36.45 -15.57 41.45
N ILE A 457 36.72 -15.75 42.74
CA ILE A 457 35.79 -15.42 43.81
C ILE A 457 36.26 -14.18 44.55
N ILE A 458 35.46 -13.12 44.47
CA ILE A 458 35.59 -11.91 45.28
C ILE A 458 34.68 -12.05 46.51
N ALA A 459 35.13 -11.59 47.69
CA ALA A 459 34.30 -11.53 48.89
C ALA A 459 33.01 -10.71 48.65
N ASN A 460 31.95 -10.99 49.41
CA ASN A 460 30.75 -10.15 49.30
C ASN A 460 30.99 -8.73 49.84
N TRP A 461 30.22 -7.77 49.32
CA TRP A 461 30.22 -6.37 49.73
C TRP A 461 28.80 -5.92 50.12
N PRO A 462 28.64 -4.76 50.78
CA PRO A 462 27.32 -4.21 51.11
C PRO A 462 26.40 -4.05 49.88
N GLN A 463 25.09 -4.09 50.09
CA GLN A 463 24.13 -3.74 49.03
C GLN A 463 24.21 -2.24 48.71
N ASN A 464 23.88 -1.86 47.48
CA ASN A 464 23.58 -0.48 47.05
C ASN A 464 24.75 0.53 47.14
N ILE A 465 26.01 0.07 47.13
CA ILE A 465 27.21 0.93 47.19
C ILE A 465 27.87 1.20 45.82
N GLY A 466 27.07 1.36 44.76
CA GLY A 466 27.57 1.46 43.36
C GLY A 466 28.70 2.47 43.16
N GLU A 467 28.60 3.66 43.75
CA GLU A 467 29.63 4.72 43.67
C GLU A 467 30.97 4.38 44.35
N GLN A 468 30.95 3.46 45.31
CA GLN A 468 32.11 3.04 46.08
C GLN A 468 32.82 1.85 45.45
N LEU A 469 32.21 1.17 44.47
CA LEU A 469 32.79 0.00 43.81
C LEU A 469 33.72 0.41 42.66
N PRO A 470 34.75 -0.39 42.34
CA PRO A 470 35.66 -0.12 41.23
C PRO A 470 35.04 -0.53 39.88
N LEU A 471 33.80 -0.13 39.60
CA LEU A 471 33.14 -0.36 38.31
C LEU A 471 33.85 0.45 37.21
N GLU A 472 34.05 -0.18 36.04
CA GLU A 472 34.71 0.46 34.89
C GLU A 472 33.79 0.58 33.67
N ALA A 473 32.97 -0.45 33.41
CA ALA A 473 32.03 -0.48 32.29
C ALA A 473 30.91 -1.50 32.53
N PHE A 474 29.81 -1.34 31.78
CA PHE A 474 28.91 -2.45 31.48
C PHE A 474 29.28 -3.08 30.14
N PHE A 475 28.83 -4.29 29.87
CA PHE A 475 29.18 -4.95 28.61
C PHE A 475 28.05 -5.76 28.01
N TYR A 476 28.16 -5.99 26.70
CA TYR A 476 27.45 -7.03 25.98
C TYR A 476 28.40 -7.81 25.04
N VAL A 477 28.07 -9.06 24.74
CA VAL A 477 28.83 -9.94 23.82
C VAL A 477 28.09 -10.10 22.49
N ALA A 478 26.78 -10.37 22.56
CA ALA A 478 25.90 -10.47 21.40
C ALA A 478 24.94 -9.27 21.36
N GLU A 479 24.66 -8.71 20.18
CA GLU A 479 23.79 -7.54 20.02
C GLU A 479 22.40 -7.70 20.68
N VAL A 480 21.84 -8.91 20.69
CA VAL A 480 20.57 -9.22 21.38
C VAL A 480 20.59 -8.94 22.89
N ALA A 481 21.78 -8.82 23.50
CA ALA A 481 21.96 -8.54 24.92
C ALA A 481 22.35 -7.08 25.20
N LYS A 482 22.58 -6.26 24.17
CA LYS A 482 22.83 -4.81 24.27
C LYS A 482 21.76 -4.05 25.06
N PRO A 483 20.44 -4.34 24.94
CA PRO A 483 19.43 -3.70 25.79
C PRO A 483 19.63 -3.91 27.30
N ASN A 484 20.22 -5.05 27.70
CA ASN A 484 20.54 -5.31 29.11
C ASN A 484 21.74 -4.46 29.58
N ALA A 485 22.74 -4.23 28.72
CA ALA A 485 23.85 -3.34 29.03
C ALA A 485 23.39 -1.87 29.15
N VAL A 486 22.46 -1.44 28.29
CA VAL A 486 21.77 -0.14 28.39
C VAL A 486 20.96 -0.04 29.68
N PHE A 487 20.23 -1.10 30.07
CA PHE A 487 19.53 -1.16 31.36
C PHE A 487 20.50 -0.93 32.53
N PHE A 488 21.67 -1.60 32.54
CA PHE A 488 22.64 -1.47 33.64
C PHE A 488 23.24 -0.06 33.72
N GLN A 489 23.58 0.54 32.57
CA GLN A 489 24.08 1.91 32.49
C GLN A 489 23.05 2.91 33.04
N ARG A 490 21.78 2.73 32.65
CA ARG A 490 20.64 3.53 33.09
C ARG A 490 20.39 3.42 34.59
N ASP A 491 20.33 2.20 35.12
CA ASP A 491 20.16 1.93 36.55
C ASP A 491 21.31 2.56 37.37
N TYR A 492 22.56 2.36 36.93
CA TYR A 492 23.72 3.00 37.57
C TYR A 492 23.66 4.52 37.53
N PHE A 493 23.28 5.12 36.39
CA PHE A 493 23.12 6.56 36.28
C PHE A 493 22.04 7.11 37.21
N GLN A 494 20.90 6.41 37.36
CA GLN A 494 19.86 6.81 38.32
C GLN A 494 20.32 6.75 39.77
N GLN A 495 21.05 5.70 40.15
CA GLN A 495 21.49 5.51 41.54
C GLN A 495 22.67 6.40 41.94
N THR A 496 23.41 6.97 40.98
CA THR A 496 24.70 7.64 41.26
C THR A 496 24.90 9.00 40.59
N GLY A 497 24.08 9.35 39.60
CA GLY A 497 24.30 10.49 38.71
C GLY A 497 25.55 10.35 37.81
N ARG A 498 26.25 9.21 37.83
CA ARG A 498 27.51 8.97 37.09
C ARG A 498 27.28 8.11 35.87
N TYR A 499 28.03 8.41 34.81
CA TYR A 499 28.04 7.65 33.57
C TYR A 499 29.15 6.58 33.56
N LEU A 500 28.84 5.39 33.04
CA LEU A 500 29.82 4.35 32.70
C LEU A 500 29.58 3.90 31.26
N PRO A 501 30.62 3.72 30.43
CA PRO A 501 30.44 3.29 29.05
C PRO A 501 30.00 1.82 28.97
N ILE A 502 29.37 1.49 27.84
CA ILE A 502 29.05 0.12 27.44
C ILE A 502 30.17 -0.37 26.51
N MET A 503 30.73 -1.54 26.79
CA MET A 503 31.71 -2.22 25.95
C MET A 503 31.03 -3.34 25.16
N GLN A 504 31.28 -3.41 23.86
CA GLN A 504 31.11 -4.65 23.11
C GLN A 504 32.33 -5.55 23.40
N VAL A 505 32.07 -6.84 23.62
CA VAL A 505 33.08 -7.84 23.98
C VAL A 505 33.09 -8.98 22.97
N ASP A 506 34.10 -9.00 22.10
CA ASP A 506 34.32 -10.11 21.16
C ASP A 506 35.31 -11.13 21.74
N LEU A 507 34.77 -12.24 22.25
CA LEU A 507 35.55 -13.36 22.78
C LEU A 507 36.31 -14.16 21.70
N ALA A 508 36.03 -13.92 20.42
CA ALA A 508 36.69 -14.54 19.27
C ALA A 508 37.70 -13.61 18.57
N ALA A 509 37.91 -12.38 19.08
CA ALA A 509 38.80 -11.39 18.47
C ALA A 509 40.24 -11.92 18.34
N THR A 510 40.74 -11.96 17.10
CA THR A 510 42.10 -12.44 16.77
C THR A 510 43.14 -11.33 16.63
N ASP A 511 42.71 -10.06 16.55
CA ASP A 511 43.58 -8.88 16.47
C ASP A 511 43.97 -8.31 17.85
N GLY A 512 43.51 -8.96 18.94
CA GLY A 512 43.73 -8.54 20.32
C GLY A 512 42.76 -7.47 20.84
N LYS A 513 41.80 -6.99 20.03
CA LYS A 513 40.79 -5.98 20.43
C LYS A 513 39.50 -6.65 20.93
N VAL A 514 39.63 -7.40 22.02
CA VAL A 514 38.50 -8.07 22.68
C VAL A 514 37.44 -7.07 23.16
N PHE A 515 37.85 -5.86 23.55
CA PHE A 515 36.96 -4.82 24.06
C PHE A 515 36.88 -3.65 23.07
N THR A 516 35.68 -3.34 22.58
CA THR A 516 35.41 -2.20 21.70
C THR A 516 34.37 -1.27 22.33
N PHE A 517 34.44 0.01 21.95
CA PHE A 517 33.47 1.03 22.33
C PHE A 517 32.90 1.64 21.05
N ASP A 518 31.58 1.62 20.92
CA ASP A 518 30.87 2.37 19.89
C ASP A 518 30.13 3.56 20.55
N PRO A 519 30.44 4.82 20.21
CA PRO A 519 29.67 5.97 20.67
C PRO A 519 28.23 5.96 20.14
N GLN A 520 27.88 5.08 19.19
CA GLN A 520 26.51 4.82 18.80
C GLN A 520 25.73 3.95 19.81
N ASP A 521 26.39 3.34 20.81
CA ASP A 521 25.70 2.66 21.93
C ASP A 521 24.87 3.63 22.79
N LEU A 522 25.04 4.94 22.56
CA LEU A 522 24.28 6.04 23.16
C LEU A 522 23.21 6.62 22.23
N VAL A 523 22.97 6.01 21.06
CA VAL A 523 21.92 6.45 20.15
C VAL A 523 20.56 6.19 20.79
N LEU A 524 19.78 7.27 20.91
CA LEU A 524 18.39 7.19 21.31
C LEU A 524 17.62 6.33 20.27
N PRO A 525 16.90 5.29 20.71
CA PRO A 525 16.27 4.36 19.79
C PRO A 525 15.19 5.07 18.96
N LYS A 526 15.22 4.85 17.65
CA LYS A 526 14.14 5.31 16.78
C LYS A 526 12.85 4.57 17.12
N PRO A 527 11.71 5.26 17.33
CA PRO A 527 10.42 4.58 17.49
C PRO A 527 10.16 3.70 16.26
N LYS A 528 9.47 2.56 16.42
CA LYS A 528 9.26 1.61 15.33
C LYS A 528 7.91 0.94 15.35
N ILE A 529 7.28 0.84 14.18
CA ILE A 529 6.05 0.08 13.97
C ILE A 529 6.46 -1.36 13.66
N LEU A 530 6.19 -2.31 14.56
CA LEU A 530 6.72 -3.68 14.48
C LEU A 530 6.24 -4.45 13.24
N LYS A 531 5.10 -4.05 12.65
CA LYS A 531 4.57 -4.62 11.40
C LYS A 531 5.18 -4.00 10.12
N ALA A 532 5.97 -2.94 10.21
CA ALA A 532 6.72 -2.43 9.06
C ALA A 532 7.91 -3.36 8.73
N ALA A 533 8.48 -3.19 7.54
CA ALA A 533 9.56 -4.02 7.01
C ALA A 533 10.71 -4.21 8.02
N HIS A 534 11.31 -5.40 8.03
CA HIS A 534 12.38 -5.77 8.97
C HIS A 534 12.03 -5.51 10.45
N ASN A 535 10.82 -5.87 10.89
CA ASN A 535 10.33 -5.67 12.27
C ASN A 535 10.37 -4.19 12.72
N GLY A 536 10.04 -3.29 11.79
CA GLY A 536 10.02 -1.85 12.00
C GLY A 536 11.34 -1.11 11.76
N GLU A 537 12.43 -1.80 11.43
CA GLU A 537 13.70 -1.15 11.08
C GLU A 537 13.80 -0.72 9.61
N GLY A 538 13.05 -1.37 8.72
CA GLY A 538 12.97 -1.05 7.29
C GLY A 538 12.10 0.17 6.97
N PRO A 539 12.18 0.69 5.72
CA PRO A 539 11.53 1.94 5.34
C PRO A 539 10.07 1.80 4.90
N GLU A 540 9.51 0.60 4.79
CA GLU A 540 8.16 0.38 4.22
C GLU A 540 7.15 -0.07 5.27
N LEU A 541 5.95 0.51 5.24
CA LEU A 541 4.77 0.07 5.98
C LEU A 541 3.70 -0.39 4.99
N ASP A 542 3.65 -1.70 4.75
CA ASP A 542 2.63 -2.33 3.90
C ASP A 542 1.33 -2.55 4.69
N LEU A 543 0.32 -1.73 4.41
CA LEU A 543 -0.98 -1.78 5.09
C LEU A 543 -1.71 -3.12 4.91
N ASN A 544 -1.44 -3.86 3.83
CA ASN A 544 -1.97 -5.22 3.61
C ASN A 544 -1.55 -6.20 4.72
N GLN A 545 -0.38 -5.99 5.32
CA GLN A 545 0.15 -6.80 6.42
C GLN A 545 -0.30 -6.28 7.80
N VAL A 546 -1.03 -5.16 7.84
CA VAL A 546 -1.34 -4.37 9.05
C VAL A 546 -2.80 -4.50 9.49
N THR A 547 -3.46 -5.61 9.11
CA THR A 547 -4.84 -5.90 9.52
C THR A 547 -5.03 -5.81 11.04
N GLY A 548 -6.08 -5.10 11.47
CA GLY A 548 -6.39 -4.85 12.89
C GLY A 548 -5.51 -3.79 13.59
N GLY A 549 -4.60 -3.11 12.88
CA GLY A 549 -3.74 -2.06 13.41
C GLY A 549 -2.30 -2.53 13.64
N ALA A 550 -1.46 -1.67 14.22
CA ALA A 550 -0.03 -1.92 14.36
C ALA A 550 0.53 -1.52 15.73
N ARG A 551 1.37 -2.37 16.31
CA ARG A 551 2.12 -2.01 17.53
C ARG A 551 3.30 -1.11 17.20
N LEU A 552 3.35 0.04 17.85
CA LEU A 552 4.47 0.98 17.86
C LEU A 552 5.26 0.77 19.14
N ASN A 553 6.56 0.48 19.02
CA ASN A 553 7.50 0.24 20.10
C ASN A 553 8.51 1.40 20.20
N ILE A 554 8.89 1.74 21.43
CA ILE A 554 10.03 2.61 21.73
C ILE A 554 10.91 1.85 22.71
N ASP A 555 12.05 1.38 22.22
CA ASP A 555 13.01 0.63 23.04
C ASP A 555 13.58 1.53 24.16
N GLY A 556 14.07 0.94 25.25
CA GLY A 556 14.60 1.69 26.38
C GLY A 556 15.85 2.49 26.05
N TRP A 557 15.94 3.72 26.57
CA TRP A 557 17.06 4.64 26.32
C TRP A 557 17.98 4.80 27.54
N PRO A 558 19.26 5.22 27.36
CA PRO A 558 20.26 5.32 28.43
C PRO A 558 19.87 6.11 29.69
N HIS A 559 18.99 7.10 29.56
CA HIS A 559 18.52 7.93 30.67
C HIS A 559 17.00 7.81 30.90
N MET A 560 16.38 6.70 30.49
CA MET A 560 14.98 6.42 30.80
C MET A 560 14.78 6.33 32.31
N ALA A 561 13.74 6.97 32.84
CA ALA A 561 13.40 6.91 34.27
C ALA A 561 11.89 6.98 34.47
N ILE A 562 11.42 6.40 35.58
CA ILE A 562 10.02 6.45 35.99
C ILE A 562 9.59 7.93 36.16
N ASP A 563 8.34 8.23 35.80
CA ASP A 563 7.76 9.58 35.83
C ASP A 563 8.42 10.64 34.91
N GLN A 564 9.23 10.22 33.93
CA GLN A 564 9.58 11.08 32.78
C GLN A 564 8.37 11.21 31.85
N TYR A 565 7.89 12.45 31.64
CA TYR A 565 6.79 12.69 30.69
C TYR A 565 7.24 12.44 29.25
N VAL A 566 6.34 11.89 28.45
CA VAL A 566 6.59 11.48 27.07
C VAL A 566 5.51 11.97 26.11
N TRP A 567 5.94 12.25 24.88
CA TRP A 567 5.09 12.66 23.77
C TRP A 567 5.34 11.74 22.60
N LEU A 568 4.27 11.36 21.90
CA LEU A 568 4.33 10.53 20.71
C LEU A 568 3.28 11.00 19.72
N ARG A 569 3.72 11.33 18.50
CA ARG A 569 2.85 11.74 17.40
C ARG A 569 3.25 11.08 16.10
N LEU A 570 2.25 10.69 15.33
CA LEU A 570 2.39 10.24 13.96
C LEU A 570 1.93 11.41 13.06
N LYS A 571 2.69 11.67 12.01
CA LYS A 571 2.40 12.70 11.00
C LYS A 571 2.38 12.04 9.64
N GLY A 572 1.23 12.05 9.00
CA GLY A 572 1.03 11.44 7.68
C GLY A 572 0.31 12.38 6.73
N GLU A 573 -0.09 11.88 5.57
CA GLU A 573 -0.79 12.64 4.54
C GLU A 573 -1.95 11.82 3.99
N LYS A 574 -3.12 12.43 3.81
CA LYS A 574 -4.30 11.78 3.23
C LYS A 574 -4.29 11.82 1.71
N THR A 575 -5.20 11.09 1.09
CA THR A 575 -5.33 11.00 -0.37
C THR A 575 -5.59 12.36 -1.03
N ASP A 576 -6.23 13.30 -0.34
CA ASP A 576 -6.46 14.70 -0.78
C ASP A 576 -5.26 15.65 -0.58
N GLY A 577 -4.15 15.17 0.00
CA GLY A 577 -2.97 15.97 0.33
C GLY A 577 -3.04 16.72 1.67
N SER A 578 -4.13 16.58 2.43
CA SER A 578 -4.23 17.14 3.79
C SER A 578 -3.35 16.38 4.77
N GLN A 579 -2.82 17.09 5.77
CA GLN A 579 -2.02 16.46 6.84
C GLN A 579 -2.89 15.55 7.71
N HIS A 580 -2.38 14.37 8.05
CA HIS A 580 -3.01 13.42 8.95
C HIS A 580 -2.17 13.19 10.20
N ASP A 581 -2.21 14.16 11.10
CA ASP A 581 -1.55 14.07 12.40
C ASP A 581 -2.41 13.26 13.39
N TYR A 582 -1.77 12.34 14.12
CA TYR A 582 -2.37 11.56 15.19
C TYR A 582 -1.48 11.58 16.43
N GLN A 583 -2.01 12.22 17.47
CA GLN A 583 -1.35 12.42 18.74
C GLN A 583 -1.69 11.24 19.66
N VAL A 584 -0.68 10.43 20.00
CA VAL A 584 -0.85 9.18 20.76
C VAL A 584 -0.59 9.39 22.25
N TRP A 585 0.50 10.11 22.58
CA TRP A 585 0.84 10.49 23.95
C TRP A 585 1.14 11.97 24.04
N VAL A 586 0.71 12.56 25.16
CA VAL A 586 1.03 13.91 25.64
C VAL A 586 1.07 13.88 27.16
N ALA A 587 1.74 14.82 27.80
CA ALA A 587 1.64 14.99 29.25
C ALA A 587 0.15 14.99 29.70
N PRO A 588 -0.25 14.19 30.72
CA PRO A 588 0.59 13.55 31.71
C PRO A 588 1.02 12.08 31.41
N SER A 589 1.00 11.63 30.16
CA SER A 589 1.66 10.37 29.74
C SER A 589 3.14 10.41 30.13
N ARG A 590 3.59 9.36 30.81
CA ARG A 590 4.95 9.26 31.36
C ARG A 590 5.36 7.81 31.53
N VAL A 591 6.66 7.57 31.59
CA VAL A 591 7.23 6.24 31.82
C VAL A 591 6.71 5.64 33.13
N THR A 592 6.00 4.52 33.04
CA THR A 592 5.53 3.76 34.21
C THR A 592 6.61 2.79 34.72
N PRO A 593 6.51 2.31 35.97
CA PRO A 593 7.39 1.26 36.49
C PRO A 593 7.38 -0.01 35.60
N VAL A 594 6.22 -0.43 35.10
CA VAL A 594 6.12 -1.63 34.24
C VAL A 594 6.87 -1.45 32.91
N GLU A 595 6.85 -0.26 32.32
CA GLU A 595 7.59 0.04 31.09
C GLU A 595 9.09 0.20 31.34
N TYR A 596 9.46 0.77 32.48
CA TYR A 596 10.85 0.86 32.94
C TYR A 596 11.48 -0.52 33.12
N ASP A 597 10.79 -1.41 33.84
CA ASP A 597 11.20 -2.79 34.14
C ASP A 597 11.29 -3.64 32.87
N ARG A 598 10.30 -3.50 31.98
CA ARG A 598 10.25 -4.17 30.68
C ARG A 598 11.29 -3.63 29.68
N GLY A 599 11.80 -2.42 29.91
CA GLY A 599 12.82 -1.78 29.07
C GLY A 599 12.31 -1.30 27.72
N TYR A 600 11.00 -1.07 27.56
CA TYR A 600 10.42 -0.42 26.37
C TYR A 600 8.99 0.08 26.63
N LEU A 601 8.59 1.16 25.95
CA LEU A 601 7.20 1.62 25.86
C LEU A 601 6.56 1.04 24.59
N TYR A 602 5.25 0.80 24.62
CA TYR A 602 4.51 0.48 23.39
C TYR A 602 3.09 1.05 23.43
N THR A 603 2.53 1.24 22.24
CA THR A 603 1.11 1.57 22.01
C THR A 603 0.63 0.90 20.73
N ASP A 604 -0.66 0.67 20.61
CA ASP A 604 -1.27 0.05 19.43
C ASP A 604 -1.97 1.15 18.60
N ILE A 605 -1.49 1.37 17.38
CA ILE A 605 -2.02 2.36 16.43
C ILE A 605 -3.32 1.79 15.81
N PRO A 606 -4.44 2.54 15.85
CA PRO A 606 -5.68 2.12 15.21
C PRO A 606 -5.52 1.92 13.71
N TYR A 607 -6.11 0.85 13.17
CA TYR A 607 -6.13 0.59 11.72
C TYR A 607 -6.80 1.73 10.93
N SER A 608 -7.84 2.35 11.49
CA SER A 608 -8.55 3.48 10.89
C SER A 608 -7.67 4.70 10.62
N TYR A 609 -6.69 4.97 11.48
CA TYR A 609 -5.68 6.02 11.22
C TYR A 609 -4.78 5.62 10.05
N LEU A 610 -4.30 4.38 10.04
CA LEU A 610 -3.36 3.89 9.03
C LEU A 610 -4.01 3.78 7.64
N GLN A 611 -5.29 3.38 7.56
CA GLN A 611 -6.04 3.29 6.30
C GLN A 611 -6.29 4.66 5.64
N ALA A 612 -6.37 5.73 6.43
CA ALA A 612 -6.57 7.10 5.95
C ALA A 612 -5.28 7.75 5.41
N LEU A 613 -4.13 7.07 5.49
CA LEU A 613 -2.87 7.49 4.87
C LEU A 613 -2.90 7.20 3.36
N ARG A 614 -2.40 8.13 2.56
CA ARG A 614 -2.29 7.97 1.10
C ARG A 614 -1.21 6.95 0.75
N ASP A 615 -1.49 6.11 -0.24
CA ASP A 615 -0.49 5.25 -0.87
C ASP A 615 0.72 6.06 -1.38
N GLY A 616 1.94 5.55 -1.17
CA GLY A 616 3.20 6.23 -1.47
C GLY A 616 3.53 7.44 -0.58
N SER A 617 2.70 7.81 0.40
CA SER A 617 3.01 8.92 1.31
C SER A 617 4.05 8.55 2.38
N THR A 618 4.61 9.57 3.04
CA THR A 618 5.52 9.37 4.17
C THR A 618 4.78 9.49 5.50
N LEU A 619 4.78 8.41 6.28
CA LEU A 619 4.39 8.42 7.68
C LEU A 619 5.62 8.68 8.55
N THR A 620 5.64 9.81 9.26
CA THR A 620 6.69 10.17 10.22
C THR A 620 6.23 9.87 11.64
N VAL A 621 7.03 9.13 12.39
CA VAL A 621 6.82 8.87 13.82
C VAL A 621 7.82 9.70 14.62
N GLU A 622 7.31 10.57 15.48
CA GLU A 622 8.09 11.48 16.32
C GLU A 622 7.79 11.21 17.80
N PHE A 623 8.87 11.01 18.58
CA PHE A 623 8.81 10.74 20.03
C PHE A 623 9.68 11.75 20.79
N LYS A 624 9.24 12.20 21.96
CA LYS A 624 10.00 13.10 22.85
C LYS A 624 9.90 12.68 24.31
N VAL A 625 10.91 13.04 25.11
CA VAL A 625 10.97 12.75 26.55
C VAL A 625 11.42 13.99 27.34
N ALA A 626 10.67 14.37 28.37
CA ALA A 626 11.12 15.38 29.34
C ALA A 626 11.94 14.71 30.45
N PHE A 627 13.26 14.73 30.30
CA PHE A 627 14.21 14.21 31.31
C PHE A 627 14.13 14.94 32.66
N THR A 628 13.57 16.16 32.69
CA THR A 628 13.33 16.98 33.89
C THR A 628 12.01 16.66 34.60
N SER A 629 11.21 15.71 34.09
CA SER A 629 9.81 15.51 34.48
C SER A 629 8.96 16.81 34.39
N SER A 630 9.34 17.74 33.51
CA SER A 630 8.47 18.85 33.11
C SER A 630 7.31 18.35 32.25
N THR A 631 6.15 18.99 32.38
CA THR A 631 4.99 18.79 31.49
C THR A 631 4.98 19.72 30.27
N ASP A 632 5.99 20.59 30.12
CA ASP A 632 6.17 21.45 28.94
C ASP A 632 6.91 20.68 27.82
N GLU A 633 6.22 20.46 26.70
CA GLU A 633 6.77 19.77 25.52
C GLU A 633 7.97 20.53 24.90
N ASN A 634 8.06 21.85 25.09
CA ASN A 634 9.17 22.65 24.56
C ASN A 634 10.48 22.37 25.31
N LEU A 635 10.40 21.79 26.52
CA LEU A 635 11.53 21.30 27.30
C LEU A 635 11.77 19.79 27.12
N ALA A 636 10.95 19.11 26.30
CA ALA A 636 11.09 17.69 26.02
C ALA A 636 12.11 17.44 24.90
N PHE A 637 13.05 16.53 25.16
CA PHE A 637 14.11 16.17 24.23
C PHE A 637 13.56 15.26 23.12
N PRO A 638 13.69 15.62 21.84
CA PRO A 638 13.21 14.82 20.73
C PRO A 638 14.16 13.66 20.37
N PHE A 639 13.59 12.50 20.06
CA PHE A 639 14.32 11.32 19.61
C PHE A 639 14.46 11.34 18.07
N PRO A 640 15.44 10.61 17.50
CA PRO A 640 15.60 10.54 16.05
C PRO A 640 14.31 10.04 15.37
N LEU A 641 13.90 10.74 14.31
CA LEU A 641 12.68 10.40 13.57
C LEU A 641 12.77 9.01 12.93
N ARG A 642 11.62 8.34 12.88
CA ARG A 642 11.38 7.19 12.00
C ARG A 642 10.40 7.61 10.92
N THR A 643 10.71 7.27 9.68
CA THR A 643 9.86 7.51 8.51
C THR A 643 9.56 6.20 7.82
N TYR A 644 8.31 6.02 7.39
CA TYR A 644 7.88 4.89 6.57
C TYR A 644 7.21 5.40 5.28
N THR A 645 7.56 4.82 4.15
CA THR A 645 6.72 4.88 2.94
C THR A 645 5.52 3.97 3.17
N VAL A 646 4.32 4.54 3.08
CA VAL A 646 3.05 3.81 3.22
C VAL A 646 2.71 3.14 1.89
N ASN A 647 2.55 1.83 1.90
CA ASN A 647 2.13 1.06 0.73
C ASN A 647 0.80 0.36 1.03
N GLY A 648 -0.12 0.29 0.07
CA GLY A 648 -1.29 -0.58 0.11
C GLY A 648 -2.61 0.02 0.62
N GLN A 649 -3.06 1.16 0.07
CA GLN A 649 -4.52 1.37 0.05
C GLN A 649 -5.14 0.33 -0.90
N VAL A 650 -5.82 -0.69 -0.34
CA VAL A 650 -6.50 -1.72 -1.13
C VAL A 650 -7.62 -1.10 -1.94
N VAL A 651 -7.42 -1.03 -3.25
CA VAL A 651 -8.48 -0.75 -4.23
C VAL A 651 -9.31 -2.02 -4.38
N PRO A 652 -10.66 -1.97 -4.28
CA PRO A 652 -11.49 -3.15 -4.52
C PRO A 652 -11.18 -3.76 -5.88
N LEU A 653 -11.14 -5.09 -6.00
CA LEU A 653 -10.95 -5.74 -7.30
C LEU A 653 -12.16 -5.55 -8.22
N ALA A 654 -11.95 -5.62 -9.55
CA ALA A 654 -13.07 -5.59 -10.50
C ALA A 654 -14.02 -6.79 -10.31
N PRO A 655 -15.35 -6.61 -10.52
CA PRO A 655 -16.30 -7.72 -10.47
C PRO A 655 -16.10 -8.70 -11.64
N SER A 656 -16.70 -9.88 -11.54
CA SER A 656 -16.90 -10.80 -12.66
C SER A 656 -18.39 -11.10 -12.89
N VAL A 657 -18.72 -11.76 -13.99
CA VAL A 657 -20.10 -12.17 -14.32
C VAL A 657 -20.15 -13.68 -14.36
N LYS A 658 -21.05 -14.29 -13.57
CA LYS A 658 -21.09 -15.75 -13.35
C LYS A 658 -21.39 -16.53 -14.63
N GLU A 659 -22.22 -15.96 -15.50
CA GLU A 659 -22.64 -16.53 -16.78
C GLU A 659 -21.61 -16.31 -17.92
N ALA A 660 -20.54 -15.54 -17.69
CA ALA A 660 -19.52 -15.18 -18.68
C ALA A 660 -18.25 -16.05 -18.60
N ASP A 661 -17.59 -16.22 -19.73
CA ASP A 661 -16.22 -16.75 -19.81
C ASP A 661 -15.23 -15.57 -19.77
N GLY A 662 -14.68 -15.30 -18.59
CA GLY A 662 -13.82 -14.14 -18.33
C GLY A 662 -14.53 -12.81 -18.64
N THR A 663 -14.08 -12.14 -19.71
CA THR A 663 -14.64 -10.85 -20.17
C THR A 663 -15.66 -11.00 -21.30
N THR A 664 -16.09 -12.23 -21.64
CA THR A 664 -17.01 -12.51 -22.76
C THR A 664 -18.27 -13.23 -22.30
N LEU A 665 -19.44 -12.62 -22.51
CA LEU A 665 -20.74 -13.21 -22.20
C LEU A 665 -21.40 -13.76 -23.47
N ASN A 666 -21.62 -15.08 -23.51
CA ASN A 666 -22.57 -15.70 -24.44
C ASN A 666 -24.00 -15.45 -23.90
N PRO A 667 -24.89 -14.77 -24.65
CA PRO A 667 -26.26 -14.49 -24.20
C PRO A 667 -27.05 -15.72 -23.78
N ILE A 668 -26.78 -16.89 -24.37
CA ILE A 668 -27.52 -18.13 -24.07
C ILE A 668 -27.28 -18.60 -22.62
N ASN A 669 -26.14 -18.26 -22.03
CA ASN A 669 -25.86 -18.57 -20.62
C ASN A 669 -26.70 -17.72 -19.64
N ALA A 670 -27.30 -16.62 -20.11
CA ALA A 670 -27.99 -15.62 -19.29
C ALA A 670 -29.49 -15.48 -19.61
N THR A 671 -30.13 -16.51 -20.18
CA THR A 671 -31.58 -16.48 -20.49
C THR A 671 -32.47 -16.46 -19.24
N ASP A 672 -31.98 -17.01 -18.14
CA ASP A 672 -32.77 -17.26 -16.92
C ASP A 672 -32.31 -16.35 -15.76
N SER A 673 -31.00 -16.10 -15.65
CA SER A 673 -30.39 -15.25 -14.62
C SER A 673 -29.21 -14.43 -15.17
N LEU A 674 -28.79 -13.42 -14.41
CA LEU A 674 -27.54 -12.71 -14.60
C LEU A 674 -27.00 -12.31 -13.23
N ASN A 675 -25.85 -12.85 -12.83
CA ASN A 675 -25.29 -12.69 -11.49
C ASN A 675 -23.91 -12.03 -11.56
N ILE A 676 -23.78 -10.90 -10.89
CA ILE A 676 -22.51 -10.18 -10.79
C ILE A 676 -21.80 -10.66 -9.52
N VAL A 677 -20.62 -11.25 -9.69
CA VAL A 677 -19.83 -11.81 -8.60
C VAL A 677 -18.82 -10.76 -8.15
N VAL A 678 -19.01 -10.28 -6.93
CA VAL A 678 -18.03 -9.45 -6.24
C VAL A 678 -16.92 -10.37 -5.71
N PRO A 679 -15.64 -10.09 -5.98
CA PRO A 679 -14.54 -10.91 -5.47
C PRO A 679 -14.48 -10.86 -3.94
N ALA A 680 -14.15 -12.00 -3.33
CA ALA A 680 -13.90 -12.10 -1.89
C ALA A 680 -12.55 -11.48 -1.53
N ASP A 681 -12.52 -10.15 -1.52
CA ASP A 681 -11.35 -9.32 -1.19
C ASP A 681 -11.19 -9.16 0.34
N ILE A 682 -9.96 -9.04 0.81
CA ILE A 682 -9.60 -8.78 2.21
C ILE A 682 -10.09 -7.42 2.72
N ALA A 683 -10.49 -6.52 1.81
CA ALA A 683 -11.04 -5.21 2.12
C ALA A 683 -12.53 -5.21 2.52
N LEU A 684 -13.29 -6.28 2.24
CA LEU A 684 -14.73 -6.35 2.52
C LEU A 684 -15.01 -6.86 3.95
N LEU A 685 -15.78 -6.08 4.72
CA LEU A 685 -16.26 -6.45 6.06
C LEU A 685 -17.68 -7.04 6.00
N PRO A 686 -18.08 -7.93 6.93
CA PRO A 686 -19.41 -8.57 6.91
C PRO A 686 -20.60 -7.59 6.95
N ASP A 687 -20.42 -6.41 7.56
CA ASP A 687 -21.43 -5.36 7.71
C ASP A 687 -21.41 -4.31 6.59
N ASP A 688 -20.44 -4.38 5.68
CA ASP A 688 -20.43 -3.53 4.48
C ASP A 688 -21.62 -3.88 3.58
N LYS A 689 -22.07 -2.91 2.80
CA LYS A 689 -23.07 -3.13 1.75
C LYS A 689 -22.44 -2.94 0.36
N LEU A 690 -22.92 -3.73 -0.58
CA LEU A 690 -22.55 -3.73 -1.98
C LEU A 690 -23.68 -3.18 -2.82
N LYS A 691 -23.35 -2.36 -3.82
CA LYS A 691 -24.30 -1.82 -4.80
C LYS A 691 -23.68 -1.92 -6.20
N VAL A 692 -24.30 -2.70 -7.07
CA VAL A 692 -23.75 -3.08 -8.39
C VAL A 692 -24.37 -2.22 -9.48
N THR A 693 -23.55 -1.80 -10.46
CA THR A 693 -23.99 -1.08 -11.66
C THR A 693 -23.55 -1.80 -12.93
N TRP A 694 -24.52 -2.09 -13.78
CA TRP A 694 -24.34 -2.50 -15.18
C TRP A 694 -24.66 -1.31 -16.09
N THR A 695 -23.65 -0.79 -16.77
CA THR A 695 -23.77 0.32 -17.72
C THR A 695 -23.76 -0.22 -19.14
N GLY A 696 -24.90 -0.10 -19.83
CA GLY A 696 -25.04 -0.44 -21.24
C GLY A 696 -24.14 0.41 -22.14
N ALA A 697 -23.89 -0.10 -23.35
CA ALA A 697 -23.05 0.58 -24.32
C ALA A 697 -23.62 1.96 -24.73
N PRO A 698 -22.78 2.93 -25.14
CA PRO A 698 -23.24 4.23 -25.62
C PRO A 698 -24.28 4.08 -26.75
N GLY A 699 -25.41 4.81 -26.63
CA GLY A 699 -26.53 4.73 -27.57
C GLY A 699 -27.55 3.62 -27.30
N THR A 700 -27.27 2.66 -26.39
CA THR A 700 -28.27 1.68 -25.96
C THR A 700 -29.40 2.37 -25.15
N PRO A 701 -30.68 2.04 -25.37
CA PRO A 701 -31.79 2.56 -24.57
C PRO A 701 -31.66 2.25 -23.07
N ALA A 702 -32.34 3.04 -22.22
CA ALA A 702 -32.23 2.94 -20.76
C ALA A 702 -32.50 1.53 -20.16
N GLY A 703 -33.26 0.68 -20.86
CA GLY A 703 -33.49 -0.72 -20.47
C GLY A 703 -32.23 -1.60 -20.47
N GLY A 704 -31.16 -1.17 -21.16
CA GLY A 704 -29.86 -1.84 -21.21
C GLY A 704 -28.87 -1.47 -20.11
N SER A 705 -29.27 -0.63 -19.15
CA SER A 705 -28.51 -0.32 -17.94
C SER A 705 -29.32 -0.67 -16.69
N TYR A 706 -28.65 -0.99 -15.59
CA TYR A 706 -29.28 -1.28 -14.31
C TYR A 706 -28.33 -1.02 -13.14
N THR A 707 -28.86 -0.48 -12.04
CA THR A 707 -28.16 -0.38 -10.75
C THR A 707 -29.00 -1.09 -9.69
N SER A 708 -28.36 -1.93 -8.88
CA SER A 708 -29.03 -2.70 -7.82
C SER A 708 -29.42 -1.83 -6.62
N GLY A 709 -30.23 -2.40 -5.73
CA GLY A 709 -30.27 -1.96 -4.34
C GLY A 709 -29.00 -2.35 -3.58
N GLU A 710 -28.89 -1.90 -2.33
CA GLU A 710 -27.82 -2.29 -1.42
C GLU A 710 -28.01 -3.73 -0.92
N SER A 711 -26.93 -4.53 -0.91
CA SER A 711 -26.91 -5.90 -0.39
C SER A 711 -25.77 -6.07 0.62
N LEU A 712 -26.01 -6.65 1.79
CA LEU A 712 -24.97 -6.88 2.79
C LEU A 712 -23.94 -7.92 2.28
N VAL A 713 -22.65 -7.69 2.53
CA VAL A 713 -21.57 -8.66 2.25
C VAL A 713 -21.85 -10.01 2.93
N SER A 714 -22.35 -9.98 4.17
CA SER A 714 -22.76 -11.17 4.92
C SER A 714 -23.96 -11.93 4.34
N ALA A 715 -24.73 -11.33 3.42
CA ALA A 715 -25.81 -12.03 2.69
C ALA A 715 -25.30 -12.78 1.45
N GLY A 716 -24.07 -12.51 0.99
CA GLY A 716 -23.44 -13.13 -0.17
C GLY A 716 -22.78 -12.12 -1.10
N LEU A 717 -21.87 -12.62 -1.95
CA LEU A 717 -21.12 -11.81 -2.93
C LEU A 717 -21.63 -11.98 -4.37
N GLU A 718 -22.63 -12.84 -4.60
CA GLU A 718 -23.31 -12.97 -5.89
C GLU A 718 -24.55 -12.06 -5.89
N ILE A 719 -24.51 -10.97 -6.65
CA ILE A 719 -25.58 -9.98 -6.72
C ILE A 719 -26.41 -10.21 -8.01
N PRO A 720 -27.66 -10.70 -7.91
CA PRO A 720 -28.51 -10.92 -9.07
C PRO A 720 -28.99 -9.58 -9.64
N ILE A 721 -28.94 -9.44 -10.97
CA ILE A 721 -29.49 -8.28 -11.70
C ILE A 721 -30.44 -8.74 -12.82
N PRO A 722 -31.36 -7.88 -13.30
CA PRO A 722 -32.30 -8.24 -14.36
C PRO A 722 -31.57 -8.55 -15.69
N ASN A 723 -31.59 -9.82 -16.10
CA ASN A 723 -30.93 -10.31 -17.31
C ASN A 723 -31.40 -9.65 -18.62
N ARG A 724 -32.55 -8.94 -18.62
CA ARG A 724 -33.02 -8.10 -19.73
C ARG A 724 -31.93 -7.17 -20.29
N VAL A 725 -30.97 -6.74 -19.47
CA VAL A 725 -29.86 -5.85 -19.92
C VAL A 725 -28.97 -6.52 -20.98
N VAL A 726 -28.93 -7.85 -21.05
CA VAL A 726 -28.20 -8.61 -22.09
C VAL A 726 -28.84 -8.39 -23.46
N ALA A 727 -30.16 -8.52 -23.57
CA ALA A 727 -30.91 -8.35 -24.81
C ALA A 727 -30.67 -6.97 -25.45
N PHE A 728 -30.59 -5.92 -24.64
CA PHE A 728 -30.34 -4.55 -25.11
C PHE A 728 -28.90 -4.30 -25.58
N ASN A 729 -27.95 -5.16 -25.18
CA ASN A 729 -26.51 -5.00 -25.44
C ASN A 729 -25.91 -6.11 -26.32
N LEU A 730 -26.71 -6.93 -27.00
CA LEU A 730 -26.24 -7.97 -27.93
C LEU A 730 -25.25 -7.39 -28.97
N GLY A 731 -24.07 -7.99 -29.06
CA GLY A 731 -22.99 -7.54 -29.95
C GLY A 731 -22.25 -6.26 -29.52
N LYS A 732 -22.50 -5.75 -28.30
CA LYS A 732 -21.91 -4.52 -27.76
C LYS A 732 -21.01 -4.81 -26.55
N SER A 733 -20.16 -3.85 -26.19
CA SER A 733 -19.36 -3.91 -24.95
C SER A 733 -20.01 -3.05 -23.86
N VAL A 734 -20.18 -3.62 -22.68
CA VAL A 734 -20.76 -2.97 -21.48
C VAL A 734 -19.70 -2.79 -20.41
N LYS A 735 -20.02 -2.01 -19.38
CA LYS A 735 -19.19 -1.83 -18.18
C LYS A 735 -19.93 -2.30 -16.94
N VAL A 736 -19.26 -3.04 -16.06
CA VAL A 736 -19.81 -3.54 -14.80
C VAL A 736 -18.90 -3.12 -13.65
N SER A 737 -19.46 -2.52 -12.60
CA SER A 737 -18.75 -2.10 -11.39
C SER A 737 -19.61 -2.26 -10.15
N TYR A 738 -19.02 -2.10 -8.96
CA TYR A 738 -19.75 -2.02 -7.71
C TYR A 738 -19.19 -0.93 -6.79
N GLU A 739 -20.02 -0.49 -5.85
CA GLU A 739 -19.67 0.42 -4.75
C GLU A 739 -19.71 -0.36 -3.43
N VAL A 740 -18.71 -0.16 -2.57
CA VAL A 740 -18.68 -0.62 -1.18
C VAL A 740 -19.12 0.54 -0.29
N ILE A 741 -20.19 0.34 0.48
CA ILE A 741 -20.81 1.33 1.37
C ILE A 741 -20.56 0.88 2.81
N ARG A 742 -19.79 1.68 3.56
CA ARG A 742 -19.37 1.39 4.93
C ARG A 742 -19.94 2.43 5.90
N GLY A 743 -20.97 2.05 6.66
CA GLY A 743 -21.62 2.95 7.62
C GLY A 743 -22.17 4.21 6.94
N ASN A 744 -21.60 5.38 7.29
CA ASN A 744 -21.93 6.70 6.73
C ASN A 744 -20.73 7.32 5.97
N GLU A 745 -19.74 6.53 5.57
CA GLU A 745 -18.59 6.98 4.77
C GLU A 745 -18.97 7.11 3.28
N ASP A 746 -18.19 7.87 2.51
CA ASP A 746 -18.39 7.98 1.06
C ASP A 746 -18.21 6.61 0.38
N PRO A 747 -19.09 6.20 -0.58
CA PRO A 747 -18.98 4.90 -1.23
C PRO A 747 -17.68 4.72 -2.00
N ILE A 748 -17.02 3.58 -1.81
CA ILE A 748 -15.74 3.25 -2.46
C ILE A 748 -16.02 2.45 -3.75
N PRO A 749 -15.71 2.98 -4.95
CA PRO A 749 -15.99 2.30 -6.21
C PRO A 749 -14.92 1.24 -6.55
N SER A 750 -15.35 0.16 -7.19
CA SER A 750 -14.47 -0.80 -7.87
C SER A 750 -13.99 -0.25 -9.23
N PRO A 751 -12.87 -0.76 -9.76
CA PRO A 751 -12.57 -0.72 -11.19
C PRO A 751 -13.70 -1.35 -12.01
N GLU A 752 -13.86 -0.88 -13.25
CA GLU A 752 -14.87 -1.38 -14.17
C GLU A 752 -14.40 -2.64 -14.90
N LEU A 753 -15.17 -3.72 -14.83
CA LEU A 753 -15.08 -4.82 -15.79
C LEU A 753 -15.64 -4.34 -17.14
N SER A 754 -14.81 -4.37 -18.19
CA SER A 754 -15.28 -4.26 -19.57
C SER A 754 -15.68 -5.64 -20.08
N LEU A 755 -16.96 -5.83 -20.36
CA LEU A 755 -17.55 -7.11 -20.77
C LEU A 755 -18.09 -7.03 -22.20
N ALA A 756 -17.69 -7.98 -23.06
CA ALA A 756 -18.21 -8.14 -24.41
C ALA A 756 -19.44 -9.06 -24.40
N VAL A 757 -20.61 -8.53 -24.75
CA VAL A 757 -21.83 -9.32 -24.91
C VAL A 757 -21.91 -9.77 -26.36
N GLN A 758 -21.87 -11.09 -26.61
CA GLN A 758 -21.89 -11.63 -27.96
C GLN A 758 -23.27 -11.42 -28.64
N PRO A 759 -23.35 -11.41 -29.98
CA PRO A 759 -24.64 -11.59 -30.66
C PRO A 759 -25.17 -13.02 -30.45
N ILE A 760 -26.49 -13.22 -30.51
CA ILE A 760 -27.08 -14.56 -30.51
C ILE A 760 -26.77 -15.26 -31.85
N ALA A 761 -26.32 -16.52 -31.82
CA ALA A 761 -25.97 -17.23 -33.03
C ALA A 761 -27.22 -17.70 -33.80
N GLN A 762 -27.11 -17.81 -35.12
CA GLN A 762 -28.21 -18.25 -36.00
C GLN A 762 -28.67 -19.70 -35.73
N ALA A 763 -27.89 -20.50 -35.00
CA ALA A 763 -28.30 -21.82 -34.53
C ALA A 763 -29.32 -21.73 -33.39
N ASP A 764 -29.10 -20.83 -32.43
CA ASP A 764 -29.96 -20.67 -31.25
C ASP A 764 -31.32 -20.03 -31.61
N LEU A 765 -31.39 -19.34 -32.75
CA LEU A 765 -32.62 -18.77 -33.30
C LEU A 765 -33.45 -19.77 -34.13
N GLN A 766 -32.96 -20.99 -34.40
CA GLN A 766 -33.71 -21.99 -35.19
C GLN A 766 -35.01 -22.43 -34.50
N VAL A 767 -35.08 -22.37 -33.17
CA VAL A 767 -36.28 -22.72 -32.39
C VAL A 767 -37.50 -21.86 -32.78
N ALA A 768 -37.27 -20.60 -33.16
CA ALA A 768 -38.28 -19.63 -33.57
C ALA A 768 -38.40 -19.48 -35.10
N LYS A 769 -37.86 -20.43 -35.87
CA LYS A 769 -37.93 -20.43 -37.33
C LYS A 769 -39.39 -20.41 -37.82
N PRO A 770 -39.81 -19.40 -38.61
CA PRO A 770 -41.20 -19.24 -39.05
C PRO A 770 -41.75 -20.50 -39.71
N LYS A 771 -43.01 -20.85 -39.47
CA LYS A 771 -43.68 -21.97 -40.14
C LYS A 771 -45.15 -21.71 -40.46
N ILE A 772 -45.60 -22.21 -41.60
CA ILE A 772 -47.00 -22.26 -42.02
C ILE A 772 -47.54 -23.62 -41.58
N LEU A 773 -48.46 -23.67 -40.61
CA LEU A 773 -48.88 -24.92 -39.96
C LEU A 773 -49.57 -25.92 -40.91
N GLN A 774 -50.15 -25.43 -42.00
CA GLN A 774 -50.82 -26.23 -43.04
C GLN A 774 -49.87 -26.74 -44.14
N ALA A 775 -48.59 -26.36 -44.11
CA ALA A 775 -47.58 -27.00 -44.96
C ALA A 775 -47.19 -28.39 -44.42
N ALA A 776 -46.49 -29.17 -45.23
CA ALA A 776 -46.12 -30.56 -44.91
C ALA A 776 -45.45 -30.68 -43.51
N ASN A 777 -45.68 -31.81 -42.83
CA ASN A 777 -45.17 -32.10 -41.49
C ASN A 777 -45.47 -30.98 -40.46
N GLY A 778 -46.68 -30.42 -40.47
CA GLY A 778 -47.08 -29.35 -39.51
C GLY A 778 -46.32 -28.04 -39.70
N GLY A 779 -45.85 -27.78 -40.92
CA GLY A 779 -45.01 -26.64 -41.26
C GLY A 779 -43.50 -26.89 -41.24
N GLU A 780 -43.04 -28.07 -40.80
CA GLU A 780 -41.61 -28.40 -40.80
C GLU A 780 -41.08 -28.92 -42.16
N GLY A 781 -41.96 -29.46 -43.00
CA GLY A 781 -41.63 -29.94 -44.34
C GLY A 781 -41.43 -28.82 -45.36
N SER A 782 -40.94 -29.20 -46.55
CA SER A 782 -40.54 -28.25 -47.61
C SER A 782 -41.64 -27.93 -48.63
N GLU A 783 -42.88 -28.42 -48.45
CA GLU A 783 -43.95 -28.30 -49.45
C GLU A 783 -45.22 -27.69 -48.85
N LEU A 784 -45.83 -26.75 -49.57
CA LEU A 784 -47.16 -26.18 -49.29
C LEU A 784 -48.12 -26.62 -50.42
N ASP A 785 -48.99 -27.58 -50.14
CA ASP A 785 -49.92 -28.15 -51.11
C ASP A 785 -51.28 -27.42 -51.11
N MET A 786 -51.53 -26.68 -52.18
CA MET A 786 -52.74 -25.89 -52.39
C MET A 786 -53.98 -26.74 -52.73
N ASN A 787 -53.81 -28.04 -52.98
CA ASN A 787 -54.92 -28.99 -53.12
C ASN A 787 -55.48 -29.40 -51.75
N THR A 788 -54.64 -29.47 -50.72
CA THR A 788 -55.06 -29.82 -49.34
C THR A 788 -55.47 -28.60 -48.50
N LEU A 789 -55.14 -27.39 -48.94
CA LEU A 789 -55.43 -26.16 -48.21
C LEU A 789 -56.91 -25.73 -48.37
N THR A 790 -57.73 -26.02 -47.37
CA THR A 790 -59.19 -25.75 -47.38
C THR A 790 -59.59 -24.35 -46.90
N GLY A 791 -58.65 -23.57 -46.35
CA GLY A 791 -58.90 -22.21 -45.84
C GLY A 791 -57.61 -21.41 -45.66
N ASN A 792 -57.69 -20.24 -45.00
CA ASN A 792 -56.51 -19.41 -44.73
C ASN A 792 -55.43 -20.18 -43.96
N ALA A 793 -54.16 -19.90 -44.25
CA ALA A 793 -53.04 -20.55 -43.61
C ALA A 793 -52.57 -19.76 -42.36
N THR A 794 -52.04 -20.48 -41.37
CA THR A 794 -51.59 -19.95 -40.09
C THR A 794 -50.08 -19.92 -40.06
N VAL A 795 -49.51 -18.72 -40.04
CA VAL A 795 -48.07 -18.52 -39.83
C VAL A 795 -47.82 -18.45 -38.32
N ARG A 796 -46.90 -19.27 -37.80
CA ARG A 796 -46.54 -19.36 -36.39
C ARG A 796 -45.06 -19.03 -36.21
N ILE A 797 -44.78 -18.20 -35.19
CA ILE A 797 -43.44 -17.98 -34.64
C ILE A 797 -43.45 -18.45 -33.19
N ASP A 798 -42.57 -19.38 -32.85
CA ASP A 798 -42.31 -19.84 -31.47
C ASP A 798 -41.38 -18.87 -30.73
N SER A 799 -41.33 -18.91 -29.40
CA SER A 799 -40.44 -18.06 -28.59
C SER A 799 -38.95 -18.33 -28.82
N TRP A 800 -38.11 -17.32 -28.56
CA TRP A 800 -36.66 -17.35 -28.74
C TRP A 800 -35.90 -16.95 -27.46
N PRO A 801 -34.58 -17.24 -27.35
CA PRO A 801 -33.75 -16.79 -26.23
C PRO A 801 -33.82 -15.26 -26.07
N HIS A 802 -34.00 -14.75 -24.86
CA HIS A 802 -34.21 -13.30 -24.58
C HIS A 802 -35.46 -12.67 -25.21
N ILE A 803 -36.53 -13.45 -25.46
CA ILE A 803 -37.84 -12.87 -25.80
C ILE A 803 -38.39 -12.01 -24.64
N ALA A 804 -38.82 -10.79 -24.94
CA ALA A 804 -39.38 -9.88 -23.95
C ALA A 804 -40.50 -9.01 -24.53
N THR A 805 -41.55 -8.75 -23.72
CA THR A 805 -42.64 -7.82 -24.06
C THR A 805 -42.07 -6.47 -24.50
N GLY A 806 -42.55 -5.97 -25.65
CA GLY A 806 -42.13 -4.68 -26.22
C GLY A 806 -41.08 -4.77 -27.33
N GLN A 807 -40.41 -5.91 -27.54
CA GLN A 807 -39.52 -6.10 -28.71
C GLN A 807 -40.33 -5.98 -30.02
N TYR A 808 -39.92 -5.10 -30.94
CA TYR A 808 -40.61 -4.92 -32.21
C TYR A 808 -40.28 -6.08 -33.17
N VAL A 809 -41.26 -6.45 -33.99
CA VAL A 809 -41.16 -7.63 -34.86
C VAL A 809 -41.67 -7.37 -36.28
N TRP A 810 -41.04 -8.05 -37.24
CA TRP A 810 -41.41 -8.01 -38.65
C TRP A 810 -41.58 -9.43 -39.18
N LEU A 811 -42.61 -9.65 -39.99
CA LEU A 811 -42.92 -10.95 -40.60
C LEU A 811 -43.38 -10.71 -42.04
N ARG A 812 -42.63 -11.24 -43.00
CA ARG A 812 -42.85 -11.04 -44.43
C ARG A 812 -42.90 -12.37 -45.17
N LEU A 813 -43.83 -12.49 -46.12
CA LEU A 813 -43.92 -13.60 -47.07
C LEU A 813 -43.53 -13.05 -48.45
N THR A 814 -42.65 -13.76 -49.16
CA THR A 814 -42.21 -13.41 -50.51
C THR A 814 -42.25 -14.62 -51.44
N GLY A 815 -42.61 -14.44 -52.71
CA GLY A 815 -42.71 -15.55 -53.67
C GLY A 815 -42.96 -15.09 -55.11
N THR A 816 -43.42 -15.99 -55.98
CA THR A 816 -43.69 -15.70 -57.39
C THR A 816 -45.12 -16.07 -57.76
N LYS A 817 -45.84 -15.16 -58.42
CA LYS A 817 -47.20 -15.37 -58.90
C LYS A 817 -47.25 -16.18 -60.20
N THR A 818 -48.42 -16.72 -60.52
CA THR A 818 -48.69 -17.49 -61.76
C THR A 818 -48.38 -16.71 -63.04
N ASP A 819 -48.53 -15.39 -63.03
CA ASP A 819 -48.16 -14.47 -64.12
C ASP A 819 -46.65 -14.16 -64.21
N GLY A 820 -45.85 -14.63 -63.24
CA GLY A 820 -44.41 -14.39 -63.14
C GLY A 820 -44.00 -13.16 -62.34
N SER A 821 -44.95 -12.35 -61.84
CA SER A 821 -44.67 -11.20 -60.98
C SER A 821 -44.30 -11.61 -59.55
N ALA A 822 -43.71 -10.69 -58.78
CA ALA A 822 -43.37 -10.94 -57.37
C ALA A 822 -44.63 -10.91 -56.49
N TYR A 823 -44.73 -11.86 -55.57
CA TYR A 823 -45.64 -11.81 -54.43
C TYR A 823 -44.88 -11.29 -53.22
N GLU A 824 -45.40 -10.25 -52.56
CA GLU A 824 -44.89 -9.76 -51.27
C GLU A 824 -46.06 -9.46 -50.34
N ARG A 825 -45.96 -9.94 -49.09
CA ARG A 825 -46.98 -9.71 -48.05
C ARG A 825 -46.34 -9.51 -46.68
N THR A 826 -46.52 -8.33 -46.09
CA THR A 826 -46.16 -8.05 -44.69
C THR A 826 -47.33 -8.43 -43.77
N LEU A 827 -47.05 -9.27 -42.78
CA LEU A 827 -48.00 -9.70 -41.75
C LEU A 827 -47.77 -8.98 -40.42
N TRP A 828 -46.51 -8.77 -40.04
CA TRP A 828 -46.10 -7.91 -38.92
C TRP A 828 -45.06 -6.89 -39.38
N GLY A 829 -45.08 -5.71 -38.77
CA GLY A 829 -44.06 -4.68 -38.97
C GLY A 829 -44.42 -3.34 -38.33
N GLN A 830 -43.52 -2.38 -38.48
CA GLN A 830 -43.58 -1.07 -37.82
C GLN A 830 -44.90 -0.30 -38.07
N ALA A 831 -45.43 -0.31 -39.29
CA ALA A 831 -46.69 0.36 -39.64
C ALA A 831 -47.90 -0.16 -38.83
N ASN A 832 -47.84 -1.40 -38.33
CA ASN A 832 -48.86 -2.03 -37.50
C ASN A 832 -48.50 -2.01 -36.01
N GLY A 833 -47.41 -1.32 -35.61
CA GLY A 833 -46.92 -1.30 -34.22
C GLY A 833 -46.61 -2.69 -33.64
N SER A 834 -46.29 -3.67 -34.51
CA SER A 834 -46.16 -5.08 -34.16
C SER A 834 -44.97 -5.31 -33.23
N ARG A 835 -45.25 -5.87 -32.06
CA ARG A 835 -44.28 -6.13 -31.00
C ARG A 835 -44.71 -7.31 -30.15
N VAL A 836 -43.77 -7.94 -29.46
CA VAL A 836 -44.03 -9.02 -28.50
C VAL A 836 -44.98 -8.54 -27.40
N SER A 837 -46.04 -9.31 -27.17
CA SER A 837 -47.02 -9.08 -26.10
C SER A 837 -46.78 -10.04 -24.94
N GLU A 838 -47.29 -9.70 -23.75
CA GLU A 838 -47.23 -10.59 -22.58
C GLU A 838 -47.85 -11.97 -22.88
N GLN A 839 -48.96 -11.99 -23.63
CA GLN A 839 -49.61 -13.22 -24.06
C GLN A 839 -48.74 -14.09 -24.98
N TRP A 840 -47.86 -13.49 -25.81
CA TRP A 840 -46.89 -14.26 -26.60
C TRP A 840 -45.85 -14.91 -25.69
N VAL A 841 -45.26 -14.14 -24.77
CA VAL A 841 -44.28 -14.66 -23.79
C VAL A 841 -44.88 -15.81 -22.98
N LEU A 842 -46.12 -15.65 -22.48
CA LEU A 842 -46.83 -16.67 -21.70
C LEU A 842 -47.24 -17.90 -22.53
N ALA A 843 -47.67 -17.73 -23.79
CA ALA A 843 -48.08 -18.84 -24.65
C ALA A 843 -46.90 -19.60 -25.27
N GLY A 844 -45.71 -19.00 -25.31
CA GLY A 844 -44.53 -19.54 -25.99
C GLY A 844 -44.55 -19.38 -27.52
N PHE A 845 -45.54 -18.67 -28.08
CA PHE A 845 -45.67 -18.42 -29.51
C PHE A 845 -46.67 -17.29 -29.83
N ALA A 846 -46.62 -16.80 -31.06
CA ALA A 846 -47.71 -16.04 -31.67
C ALA A 846 -48.01 -16.53 -33.09
N THR A 847 -49.21 -16.22 -33.57
CA THR A 847 -49.67 -16.57 -34.92
C THR A 847 -50.19 -15.35 -35.68
N ASN A 848 -50.15 -15.44 -37.00
CA ASN A 848 -50.80 -14.52 -37.93
C ASN A 848 -51.36 -15.33 -39.12
N THR A 849 -52.16 -14.69 -39.97
CA THR A 849 -52.95 -15.34 -41.02
C THR A 849 -52.47 -14.94 -42.40
N ALA A 850 -52.09 -15.91 -43.23
CA ALA A 850 -51.88 -15.74 -44.67
C ALA A 850 -53.17 -16.12 -45.43
N LEU A 851 -53.64 -15.24 -46.31
CA LEU A 851 -54.96 -15.39 -46.94
C LEU A 851 -54.91 -16.42 -48.08
N ILE A 852 -55.86 -17.36 -48.10
CA ILE A 852 -55.89 -18.42 -49.14
C ILE A 852 -56.05 -17.84 -50.56
N GLY A 853 -56.74 -16.71 -50.71
CA GLY A 853 -56.89 -16.02 -52.00
C GLY A 853 -55.52 -15.60 -52.56
N GLU A 854 -54.72 -14.92 -51.74
CA GLU A 854 -53.36 -14.49 -52.08
C GLU A 854 -52.44 -15.69 -52.36
N LEU A 855 -52.50 -16.74 -51.52
CA LEU A 855 -51.67 -17.93 -51.69
C LEU A 855 -52.01 -18.73 -52.96
N ARG A 856 -53.24 -18.65 -53.47
CA ARG A 856 -53.66 -19.28 -54.75
C ARG A 856 -53.11 -18.57 -55.99
N GLU A 857 -52.65 -17.33 -55.86
CA GLU A 857 -51.97 -16.62 -56.95
C GLU A 857 -50.52 -17.12 -57.15
N LEU A 858 -49.96 -17.90 -56.21
CA LEU A 858 -48.58 -18.39 -56.29
C LEU A 858 -48.41 -19.44 -57.39
N ARG A 859 -47.31 -19.33 -58.14
CA ARG A 859 -47.00 -20.26 -59.23
C ARG A 859 -46.65 -21.63 -58.68
N ASP A 860 -47.24 -22.66 -59.27
CA ASP A 860 -46.85 -24.04 -59.04
C ASP A 860 -45.35 -24.27 -59.30
N GLY A 861 -44.70 -25.01 -58.40
CA GLY A 861 -43.26 -25.22 -58.36
C GLY A 861 -42.40 -24.01 -57.95
N SER A 862 -43.00 -22.86 -57.62
CA SER A 862 -42.24 -21.70 -57.11
C SER A 862 -41.95 -21.79 -55.62
N THR A 863 -41.06 -20.92 -55.13
CA THR A 863 -40.71 -20.82 -53.72
C THR A 863 -41.50 -19.71 -53.03
N LEU A 864 -42.13 -20.04 -51.90
CA LEU A 864 -42.67 -19.09 -50.93
C LEU A 864 -41.72 -19.04 -49.73
N THR A 865 -41.08 -17.90 -49.48
CA THR A 865 -40.18 -17.67 -48.36
C THR A 865 -40.88 -16.85 -47.27
N VAL A 866 -40.69 -17.27 -46.02
CA VAL A 866 -41.17 -16.60 -44.81
C VAL A 866 -39.95 -16.07 -44.04
N GLU A 867 -39.86 -14.75 -43.92
CA GLU A 867 -38.79 -14.02 -43.21
C GLU A 867 -39.35 -13.43 -41.91
N PHE A 868 -38.58 -13.55 -40.82
CA PHE A 868 -38.92 -13.00 -39.50
C PHE A 868 -37.74 -12.21 -38.92
N LYS A 869 -38.00 -11.07 -38.28
CA LYS A 869 -36.97 -10.20 -37.66
C LYS A 869 -37.44 -9.62 -36.32
N VAL A 870 -36.51 -9.35 -35.41
CA VAL A 870 -36.76 -8.79 -34.07
C VAL A 870 -35.70 -7.76 -33.66
N THR A 871 -36.11 -6.64 -33.06
CA THR A 871 -35.20 -5.73 -32.31
C THR A 871 -35.21 -6.12 -30.82
N PHE A 872 -34.07 -6.62 -30.32
CA PHE A 872 -33.95 -7.10 -28.95
C PHE A 872 -33.93 -5.97 -27.90
N ASP A 873 -33.43 -4.80 -28.29
CA ASP A 873 -33.37 -3.56 -27.52
C ASP A 873 -34.64 -2.70 -27.63
N GLN A 874 -35.70 -3.23 -28.24
CA GLN A 874 -36.98 -2.57 -28.46
C GLN A 874 -36.90 -1.33 -29.37
N SER A 875 -35.84 -1.20 -30.19
CA SER A 875 -35.81 -0.18 -31.24
C SER A 875 -36.97 -0.35 -32.22
N THR A 876 -37.45 0.77 -32.79
CA THR A 876 -38.47 0.77 -33.84
C THR A 876 -37.90 0.66 -35.25
N ALA A 877 -36.56 0.69 -35.40
CA ALA A 877 -35.88 0.65 -36.68
C ALA A 877 -35.67 -0.80 -37.17
N GLU A 878 -36.27 -1.18 -38.30
CA GLU A 878 -36.08 -2.53 -38.89
C GLU A 878 -34.62 -2.80 -39.28
N ALA A 879 -33.83 -1.75 -39.56
CA ALA A 879 -32.40 -1.88 -39.87
C ALA A 879 -31.55 -2.40 -38.70
N GLU A 880 -32.06 -2.28 -37.46
CA GLU A 880 -31.42 -2.77 -36.23
C GLU A 880 -31.97 -4.15 -35.82
N ALA A 881 -32.91 -4.71 -36.59
CA ALA A 881 -33.56 -5.98 -36.29
C ALA A 881 -32.68 -7.17 -36.70
N VAL A 882 -32.48 -8.10 -35.76
CA VAL A 882 -31.83 -9.39 -36.05
C VAL A 882 -32.77 -10.23 -36.92
N THR A 883 -32.27 -10.69 -38.06
CA THR A 883 -33.02 -11.59 -38.95
C THR A 883 -32.87 -13.03 -38.49
N PHE A 884 -34.00 -13.73 -38.37
CA PHE A 884 -34.07 -15.13 -37.96
C PHE A 884 -33.89 -16.04 -39.18
N PRO A 885 -33.51 -17.32 -38.98
CA PRO A 885 -33.43 -18.29 -40.05
C PRO A 885 -34.75 -18.36 -40.84
N SER A 886 -34.74 -17.96 -42.11
CA SER A 886 -35.93 -17.97 -42.95
C SER A 886 -36.37 -19.39 -43.30
N ARG A 887 -37.66 -19.57 -43.58
CA ARG A 887 -38.20 -20.84 -44.08
C ARG A 887 -38.76 -20.67 -45.48
N SER A 888 -38.46 -21.62 -46.35
CA SER A 888 -38.92 -21.65 -47.74
C SER A 888 -39.73 -22.92 -48.01
N TYR A 889 -40.85 -22.75 -48.70
CA TYR A 889 -41.72 -23.83 -49.15
C TYR A 889 -41.78 -23.86 -50.68
N THR A 890 -41.70 -25.04 -51.28
CA THR A 890 -42.13 -25.25 -52.67
C THR A 890 -43.65 -25.28 -52.70
N VAL A 891 -44.25 -24.42 -53.51
CA VAL A 891 -45.71 -24.38 -53.71
C VAL A 891 -46.11 -25.48 -54.67
N ARG A 892 -46.98 -26.41 -54.24
CA ARG A 892 -47.71 -27.29 -55.17
C ARG A 892 -49.08 -26.67 -55.45
N GLY A 893 -49.26 -26.20 -56.69
CA GLY A 893 -50.51 -25.63 -57.17
C GLY A 893 -51.57 -26.67 -57.48
N GLN A 894 -52.79 -26.20 -57.79
CA GLN A 894 -53.87 -27.07 -58.23
C GLN A 894 -53.69 -27.47 -59.70
N ARG A 895 -53.89 -28.76 -60.02
CA ARG A 895 -53.76 -29.33 -61.37
C ARG A 895 -54.90 -30.31 -61.65
N LEU A 896 -55.49 -30.24 -62.84
CA LEU A 896 -56.36 -31.30 -63.34
C LEU A 896 -55.54 -32.56 -63.67
N GLN A 897 -55.85 -33.69 -63.02
CA GLN A 897 -55.31 -35.00 -63.38
C GLN A 897 -56.29 -35.78 -64.29
N ASP A 898 -57.53 -35.92 -63.85
CA ASP A 898 -58.59 -36.66 -64.53
C ASP A 898 -59.97 -36.10 -64.10
N HIS A 899 -60.89 -35.99 -65.04
CA HIS A 899 -62.29 -35.60 -64.83
C HIS A 899 -63.18 -36.52 -65.66
N TYR A 900 -64.22 -37.06 -65.05
CA TYR A 900 -65.14 -38.02 -65.66
C TYR A 900 -66.61 -37.62 -65.44
N THR A 901 -67.45 -37.82 -66.45
CA THR A 901 -68.89 -37.54 -66.44
C THR A 901 -69.64 -38.71 -67.08
N SER A 902 -70.41 -39.45 -66.28
CA SER A 902 -71.30 -40.55 -66.72
C SER A 902 -72.79 -40.16 -66.77
N PHE A 903 -73.14 -38.93 -66.37
CA PHE A 903 -74.52 -38.43 -66.25
C PHE A 903 -75.51 -39.21 -65.35
N GLU A 904 -75.10 -40.35 -64.80
CA GLU A 904 -75.89 -41.24 -63.94
C GLU A 904 -76.66 -40.51 -62.83
N GLY A 905 -77.93 -40.89 -62.66
CA GLY A 905 -78.85 -40.28 -61.69
C GLY A 905 -79.31 -38.88 -62.07
N GLY A 906 -79.15 -38.48 -63.34
CA GLY A 906 -79.45 -37.13 -63.83
C GLY A 906 -78.41 -36.06 -63.44
N ASN A 907 -77.24 -36.46 -62.95
CA ASN A 907 -76.22 -35.55 -62.44
C ASN A 907 -75.37 -34.97 -63.58
N THR A 908 -75.30 -33.63 -63.70
CA THR A 908 -74.48 -32.99 -64.75
C THR A 908 -72.97 -33.02 -64.49
N HIS A 909 -72.51 -33.51 -63.33
CA HIS A 909 -71.08 -33.65 -62.99
C HIS A 909 -70.25 -32.35 -63.14
N GLY A 910 -70.87 -31.19 -62.91
CA GLY A 910 -70.24 -29.88 -63.03
C GLY A 910 -70.40 -29.22 -64.40
N TRP A 911 -70.93 -29.91 -65.40
CA TRP A 911 -71.40 -29.27 -66.62
C TRP A 911 -72.60 -28.39 -66.31
N TYR A 912 -72.55 -27.13 -66.75
CA TYR A 912 -73.68 -26.20 -66.63
C TYR A 912 -74.27 -25.90 -68.01
N ALA A 913 -75.60 -25.82 -68.06
CA ALA A 913 -76.33 -25.60 -69.30
C ALA A 913 -76.02 -24.20 -69.86
N GLY A 914 -75.54 -24.14 -71.10
CA GLY A 914 -75.44 -22.89 -71.85
C GLY A 914 -76.76 -22.57 -72.53
N GLN A 915 -77.17 -23.42 -73.46
CA GLN A 915 -78.42 -23.33 -74.22
C GLN A 915 -78.75 -24.71 -74.77
N LEU A 916 -80.01 -25.16 -74.73
CA LEU A 916 -80.46 -26.46 -75.26
C LEU A 916 -79.53 -27.64 -74.86
N PHE A 917 -79.27 -27.76 -73.56
CA PHE A 917 -78.57 -28.89 -72.94
C PHE A 917 -79.44 -29.47 -71.82
N GLU A 918 -79.62 -30.78 -71.82
CA GLU A 918 -80.37 -31.54 -70.81
C GLU A 918 -79.70 -32.90 -70.56
N VAL A 919 -79.98 -33.53 -69.42
CA VAL A 919 -79.65 -34.95 -69.20
C VAL A 919 -80.91 -35.76 -69.48
N VAL A 920 -80.79 -36.75 -70.36
CA VAL A 920 -81.91 -37.59 -70.82
C VAL A 920 -81.72 -39.01 -70.32
N HIS A 921 -82.81 -39.59 -69.80
CA HIS A 921 -82.90 -41.02 -69.51
C HIS A 921 -83.61 -41.72 -70.68
N GLU A 922 -82.91 -42.58 -71.42
CA GLU A 922 -83.44 -43.32 -72.56
C GLU A 922 -82.91 -44.76 -72.53
N ALA A 923 -83.81 -45.75 -72.67
CA ALA A 923 -83.48 -47.19 -72.69
C ALA A 923 -82.64 -47.70 -71.49
N GLY A 924 -82.70 -47.03 -70.33
CA GLY A 924 -81.96 -47.42 -69.12
C GLY A 924 -80.59 -46.77 -68.96
N ASN A 925 -80.19 -45.85 -69.85
CA ASN A 925 -78.96 -45.06 -69.73
C ASN A 925 -79.28 -43.57 -69.54
N ASP A 926 -78.47 -42.89 -68.72
CA ASP A 926 -78.49 -41.42 -68.59
C ASP A 926 -77.38 -40.83 -69.46
N PHE A 927 -77.66 -39.78 -70.24
CA PHE A 927 -76.65 -39.10 -71.06
C PHE A 927 -76.98 -37.63 -71.29
N GLY A 928 -75.95 -36.84 -71.62
CA GLY A 928 -76.12 -35.42 -71.97
C GLY A 928 -76.59 -35.25 -73.41
N ARG A 929 -77.73 -34.60 -73.61
CA ARG A 929 -78.26 -34.26 -74.94
C ARG A 929 -78.06 -32.77 -75.24
N LEU A 930 -77.53 -32.49 -76.43
CA LEU A 930 -77.36 -31.15 -76.99
C LEU A 930 -78.27 -30.97 -78.21
N GLY A 931 -79.02 -29.86 -78.21
CA GLY A 931 -79.89 -29.46 -79.32
C GLY A 931 -81.37 -29.79 -79.08
N SER A 932 -82.19 -29.54 -80.10
CA SER A 932 -83.62 -29.89 -80.13
C SER A 932 -83.95 -30.49 -81.49
N GLY A 933 -84.77 -31.54 -81.50
CA GLY A 933 -84.97 -32.41 -82.66
C GLY A 933 -85.64 -31.78 -83.89
N PRO A 934 -86.07 -32.60 -84.87
CA PRO A 934 -86.67 -32.11 -86.11
C PRO A 934 -87.83 -31.13 -85.86
N GLY A 935 -87.66 -29.88 -86.28
CA GLY A 935 -88.59 -28.78 -86.04
C GLY A 935 -88.15 -27.75 -84.97
N GLY A 936 -87.01 -27.95 -84.32
CA GLY A 936 -86.42 -27.01 -83.34
C GLY A 936 -85.92 -25.68 -83.93
N SER A 937 -85.57 -24.74 -83.05
CA SER A 937 -85.30 -23.32 -83.36
C SER A 937 -84.02 -23.02 -84.18
N GLY A 938 -83.31 -24.03 -84.65
CA GLY A 938 -82.06 -23.90 -85.41
C GLY A 938 -80.84 -23.42 -84.60
N ALA A 939 -80.99 -23.21 -83.29
CA ALA A 939 -79.89 -22.82 -82.40
C ALA A 939 -79.04 -24.04 -81.97
N ALA A 940 -77.74 -23.83 -81.83
CA ALA A 940 -76.82 -24.84 -81.30
C ALA A 940 -77.09 -25.13 -79.81
N GLY A 941 -77.02 -26.42 -79.43
CA GLY A 941 -76.91 -26.81 -78.03
C GLY A 941 -75.50 -26.56 -77.51
N ILE A 942 -75.36 -26.07 -76.27
CA ILE A 942 -74.09 -25.73 -75.63
C ILE A 942 -74.10 -26.20 -74.16
N ALA A 943 -73.07 -26.95 -73.75
CA ALA A 943 -72.73 -27.26 -72.36
C ALA A 943 -71.32 -26.74 -72.04
N ARG A 944 -71.09 -26.25 -70.82
CA ARG A 944 -69.80 -25.69 -70.36
C ARG A 944 -69.31 -26.32 -69.07
N LEU A 945 -68.00 -26.38 -68.88
CA LEU A 945 -67.33 -26.93 -67.69
C LEU A 945 -66.06 -26.14 -67.37
N GLN A 946 -65.89 -25.74 -66.11
CA GLN A 946 -64.68 -25.09 -65.61
C GLN A 946 -63.75 -26.12 -64.95
N LEU A 947 -62.46 -26.10 -65.30
CA LEU A 947 -61.45 -27.05 -64.83
C LEU A 947 -60.12 -26.35 -64.50
N PRO A 948 -59.34 -26.84 -63.52
CA PRO A 948 -58.00 -26.32 -63.18
C PRO A 948 -56.94 -26.77 -64.21
N LEU A 949 -57.10 -26.27 -65.44
CA LEU A 949 -56.23 -26.52 -66.59
C LEU A 949 -54.99 -25.60 -66.53
N GLN A 950 -53.89 -26.01 -67.17
CA GLN A 950 -52.66 -25.22 -67.26
C GLN A 950 -52.26 -24.93 -68.73
N PRO A 951 -51.71 -23.73 -69.04
CA PRO A 951 -51.18 -23.44 -70.37
C PRO A 951 -49.98 -24.34 -70.70
N GLY A 952 -49.86 -24.74 -71.97
CA GLY A 952 -48.77 -25.58 -72.46
C GLY A 952 -48.84 -27.06 -72.06
N VAL A 953 -49.82 -27.46 -71.24
CA VAL A 953 -50.03 -28.87 -70.85
C VAL A 953 -50.94 -29.56 -71.88
N ARG A 954 -50.58 -30.81 -72.23
CA ARG A 954 -51.37 -31.69 -73.11
C ARG A 954 -52.46 -32.39 -72.30
N TYR A 955 -53.66 -32.44 -72.85
CA TYR A 955 -54.81 -33.14 -72.31
C TYR A 955 -55.47 -33.99 -73.41
N GLU A 956 -56.13 -35.08 -73.01
CA GLU A 956 -57.01 -35.89 -73.86
C GLU A 956 -58.47 -35.61 -73.48
N ILE A 957 -59.34 -35.41 -74.47
CA ILE A 957 -60.80 -35.46 -74.33
C ILE A 957 -61.31 -36.71 -75.04
N SER A 958 -61.98 -37.59 -74.31
CA SER A 958 -62.69 -38.76 -74.86
C SER A 958 -64.13 -38.83 -74.39
N PHE A 959 -65.02 -39.42 -75.19
CA PHE A 959 -66.44 -39.61 -74.87
C PHE A 959 -67.06 -40.68 -75.79
N VAL A 960 -68.24 -41.18 -75.43
CA VAL A 960 -69.11 -41.96 -76.31
C VAL A 960 -70.21 -41.02 -76.81
N GLY A 961 -70.51 -41.04 -78.11
CA GLY A 961 -71.45 -40.08 -78.71
C GLY A 961 -72.21 -40.62 -79.92
N ARG A 962 -73.35 -40.00 -80.22
CA ARG A 962 -74.12 -40.22 -81.46
C ARG A 962 -74.83 -38.95 -81.92
N THR A 963 -75.22 -38.90 -83.19
CA THR A 963 -76.17 -37.92 -83.72
C THR A 963 -77.35 -38.60 -84.43
N PRO A 964 -78.48 -38.85 -83.72
CA PRO A 964 -79.61 -39.58 -84.27
C PRO A 964 -80.28 -38.91 -85.48
N SER A 965 -80.14 -37.59 -85.63
CA SER A 965 -80.71 -36.82 -86.75
C SER A 965 -79.69 -36.38 -87.81
N GLY A 966 -78.43 -36.86 -87.75
CA GLY A 966 -77.41 -36.56 -88.76
C GLY A 966 -76.87 -35.13 -88.72
N ALA A 967 -76.58 -34.61 -87.54
CA ALA A 967 -76.09 -33.25 -87.33
C ALA A 967 -74.66 -33.02 -87.90
N ASN A 968 -74.32 -31.73 -88.06
CA ASN A 968 -72.95 -31.27 -88.29
C ASN A 968 -72.00 -31.71 -87.15
N PRO A 969 -70.67 -31.69 -87.35
CA PRO A 969 -69.72 -32.11 -86.34
C PRO A 969 -69.90 -31.39 -85.00
N LEU A 970 -69.89 -32.18 -83.92
CA LEU A 970 -69.78 -31.68 -82.56
C LEU A 970 -68.45 -30.92 -82.40
N VAL A 971 -68.51 -29.74 -81.78
CA VAL A 971 -67.35 -28.91 -81.48
C VAL A 971 -67.04 -29.01 -79.99
N PHE A 972 -65.79 -29.31 -79.64
CA PHE A 972 -65.23 -29.07 -78.31
C PHE A 972 -64.27 -27.87 -78.38
N ALA A 973 -64.43 -26.88 -77.50
CA ALA A 973 -63.66 -25.64 -77.56
C ALA A 973 -63.36 -25.02 -76.19
N SER A 974 -62.34 -24.17 -76.12
CA SER A 974 -62.19 -23.14 -75.07
C SER A 974 -62.90 -21.84 -75.45
N ASN A 975 -63.03 -20.90 -74.51
CA ASN A 975 -63.59 -19.59 -74.83
C ASN A 975 -62.67 -18.73 -75.74
N TYR A 976 -63.29 -17.86 -76.53
CA TYR A 976 -62.69 -17.09 -77.63
C TYR A 976 -61.52 -16.15 -77.26
N SER A 977 -61.32 -15.86 -75.98
CA SER A 977 -60.29 -14.91 -75.50
C SER A 977 -58.89 -15.52 -75.35
N ALA A 978 -58.71 -16.84 -75.49
CA ALA A 978 -57.50 -17.55 -75.07
C ALA A 978 -56.76 -18.35 -76.18
N GLY A 979 -56.87 -17.93 -77.45
CA GLY A 979 -56.19 -18.59 -78.58
C GLY A 979 -56.76 -19.97 -78.88
N GLU A 980 -57.85 -20.00 -79.66
CA GLU A 980 -58.74 -21.15 -79.85
C GLU A 980 -58.04 -22.51 -80.02
N THR A 981 -58.32 -23.43 -79.10
CA THR A 981 -58.41 -24.85 -79.47
C THR A 981 -59.86 -25.14 -79.83
N MET A 982 -60.12 -25.52 -81.09
CA MET A 982 -61.41 -26.08 -81.52
C MET A 982 -61.20 -27.46 -82.12
N LEU A 983 -61.88 -28.46 -81.56
CA LEU A 983 -61.86 -29.85 -82.00
C LEU A 983 -63.22 -30.22 -82.59
N TYR A 984 -63.23 -30.67 -83.85
CA TYR A 984 -64.44 -31.14 -84.53
C TYR A 984 -64.55 -32.67 -84.50
N PHE A 985 -65.74 -33.20 -84.21
CA PHE A 985 -66.04 -34.63 -84.16
C PHE A 985 -67.23 -34.96 -85.07
N ASN A 986 -66.99 -35.72 -86.14
CA ASN A 986 -68.05 -36.23 -87.01
C ASN A 986 -68.68 -37.47 -86.35
N LEU A 987 -69.91 -37.36 -85.86
CA LEU A 987 -70.57 -38.44 -85.12
C LEU A 987 -71.37 -39.36 -86.05
N SER A 988 -71.47 -40.64 -85.71
CA SER A 988 -72.38 -41.61 -86.34
C SER A 988 -73.80 -41.49 -85.81
N SER A 989 -74.77 -42.07 -86.52
CA SER A 989 -76.16 -42.23 -86.04
C SER A 989 -76.25 -43.13 -84.80
N ASP A 990 -75.39 -44.15 -84.73
CA ASP A 990 -75.26 -45.07 -83.61
C ASP A 990 -74.19 -44.58 -82.62
N TRP A 991 -74.27 -45.05 -81.37
CA TRP A 991 -73.29 -44.74 -80.32
C TRP A 991 -71.91 -45.30 -80.66
N ALA A 992 -70.90 -44.43 -80.70
CA ALA A 992 -69.50 -44.79 -80.93
C ALA A 992 -68.54 -43.98 -80.02
N PRO A 993 -67.34 -44.50 -79.72
CA PRO A 993 -66.33 -43.76 -78.95
C PRO A 993 -65.53 -42.78 -79.82
N TYR A 994 -65.19 -41.64 -79.24
CA TYR A 994 -64.38 -40.58 -79.85
C TYR A 994 -63.30 -40.11 -78.86
N SER A 995 -62.11 -39.78 -79.35
CA SER A 995 -61.04 -39.15 -78.55
C SER A 995 -60.15 -38.24 -79.39
N LYS A 996 -59.65 -37.14 -78.79
CA LYS A 996 -58.62 -36.25 -79.33
C LYS A 996 -57.77 -35.60 -78.23
N ASP A 997 -56.50 -35.33 -78.55
CA ASP A 997 -55.61 -34.50 -77.74
C ASP A 997 -55.78 -32.99 -77.98
N PHE A 998 -55.45 -32.18 -76.98
CA PHE A 998 -55.40 -30.72 -77.06
C PHE A 998 -54.40 -30.09 -76.08
N THR A 999 -54.04 -28.83 -76.33
CA THR A 999 -53.14 -27.98 -75.54
C THR A 999 -53.58 -26.52 -75.69
N PHE A 1000 -53.63 -25.74 -74.61
CA PHE A 1000 -53.90 -24.29 -74.70
C PHE A 1000 -52.62 -23.45 -74.60
N SER A 1001 -52.58 -22.31 -75.29
CA SER A 1001 -51.48 -21.34 -75.16
C SER A 1001 -51.68 -20.38 -73.97
N GLN A 1002 -52.91 -20.21 -73.50
CA GLN A 1002 -53.31 -19.41 -72.34
C GLN A 1002 -54.37 -20.16 -71.52
N LEU A 1003 -54.62 -19.76 -70.28
CA LEU A 1003 -55.53 -20.48 -69.37
C LEU A 1003 -56.99 -20.08 -69.69
N PRO A 1004 -57.87 -21.02 -70.12
CA PRO A 1004 -59.25 -20.70 -70.47
C PRO A 1004 -60.15 -20.66 -69.23
N ASP A 1005 -61.19 -19.82 -69.24
CA ASP A 1005 -62.15 -19.74 -68.13
C ASP A 1005 -63.02 -21.01 -68.02
N TYR A 1006 -63.28 -21.65 -69.16
CA TYR A 1006 -64.01 -22.92 -69.27
C TYR A 1006 -63.75 -23.60 -70.62
N VAL A 1007 -64.04 -24.90 -70.67
CA VAL A 1007 -64.23 -25.67 -71.92
C VAL A 1007 -65.71 -25.88 -72.20
N LEU A 1008 -66.08 -26.12 -73.45
CA LEU A 1008 -67.46 -26.28 -73.89
C LEU A 1008 -67.61 -27.36 -74.96
N PHE A 1009 -68.79 -27.97 -75.00
CA PHE A 1009 -69.30 -28.71 -76.15
C PHE A 1009 -70.39 -27.90 -76.86
N SER A 1010 -70.43 -27.94 -78.19
CA SER A 1010 -71.45 -27.30 -79.02
C SER A 1010 -71.88 -28.17 -80.20
N SER A 1011 -73.19 -28.27 -80.45
CA SER A 1011 -73.76 -29.11 -81.53
C SER A 1011 -73.75 -28.47 -82.93
N GLY A 1012 -73.21 -27.24 -83.08
CA GLY A 1012 -73.16 -26.52 -84.35
C GLY A 1012 -74.49 -25.88 -84.80
N TYR A 1013 -74.40 -24.96 -85.77
CA TYR A 1013 -75.54 -24.14 -86.25
C TYR A 1013 -76.11 -24.65 -87.58
N SER A 1014 -77.00 -25.65 -87.53
CA SER A 1014 -77.86 -26.03 -88.66
C SER A 1014 -79.10 -26.79 -88.18
N GLN A 1015 -80.21 -26.68 -88.91
CA GLN A 1015 -81.56 -27.03 -88.45
C GLN A 1015 -81.71 -28.46 -87.90
N GLY A 1016 -82.16 -28.59 -86.64
CA GLY A 1016 -82.75 -29.83 -86.09
C GLY A 1016 -81.79 -30.95 -85.64
N GLY A 1017 -80.50 -30.64 -85.46
CA GLY A 1017 -79.49 -31.61 -84.99
C GLY A 1017 -79.64 -31.95 -83.49
N ILE A 1018 -79.73 -33.25 -83.17
CA ILE A 1018 -79.52 -33.78 -81.81
C ILE A 1018 -78.12 -34.41 -81.76
N VAL A 1019 -77.39 -34.13 -80.69
CA VAL A 1019 -76.16 -34.84 -80.34
C VAL A 1019 -76.30 -35.38 -78.91
N ASP A 1020 -76.12 -36.68 -78.74
CA ASP A 1020 -76.09 -37.33 -77.44
C ASP A 1020 -74.63 -37.65 -77.07
N LEU A 1021 -74.23 -37.36 -75.82
CA LEU A 1021 -72.88 -37.51 -75.28
C LEU A 1021 -72.92 -38.23 -73.92
N ASP A 1022 -72.03 -39.19 -73.73
CA ASP A 1022 -71.92 -39.98 -72.51
C ASP A 1022 -70.45 -40.36 -72.22
N ASN A 1023 -70.16 -40.73 -70.97
CA ASN A 1023 -68.84 -41.17 -70.50
C ASN A 1023 -67.70 -40.21 -70.88
N ILE A 1024 -67.96 -38.90 -70.75
CA ILE A 1024 -67.03 -37.82 -71.10
C ILE A 1024 -65.87 -37.83 -70.10
N ARG A 1025 -64.64 -37.90 -70.60
CA ARG A 1025 -63.41 -37.88 -69.80
C ARG A 1025 -62.41 -36.86 -70.32
N ILE A 1026 -61.96 -35.96 -69.45
CA ILE A 1026 -60.88 -35.01 -69.73
C ILE A 1026 -59.74 -35.30 -68.75
N ARG A 1027 -58.58 -35.69 -69.27
CA ARG A 1027 -57.43 -36.09 -68.44
C ARG A 1027 -56.11 -35.63 -69.02
N GLN A 1028 -55.07 -35.61 -68.20
CA GLN A 1028 -53.70 -35.52 -68.68
C GLN A 1028 -53.21 -36.95 -69.06
N PRO A 1029 -52.86 -37.22 -70.33
CA PRO A 1029 -52.44 -38.55 -70.80
C PRO A 1029 -51.00 -38.90 -70.42
#